data_AF-A0A924EHL4-F1
#
_entry.id   AF-A0A924EHL4-F1
#
_cell.length_a   1.000
_cell.length_b   1.000
_cell.length_c   1.000
_cell.angle_alpha   90.00
_cell.angle_beta   90.00
_cell.angle_gamma   90.00
#
_symmetry.space_group_name_H-M   'P 1'
#
loop_
_entity.id
_entity.type
_entity.pdbx_description
1 polymer ?
#
loop_
_entity_poly.entity_id
_entity_poly.type
_entity_poly.pdbx_seq_one_letter_code
_entity_poly.pdbx_strand_id
1 'polypeptide(L)'
;MKLLGVKLLNLNSLKGEHTVRFDVGPIADSGLFAITGATGSGKTTLLDAICVALYGRVHRHPSDVTEIMTRHTGECYAEVEFLAGNETYRAKWSVARSRGKHDGNLQQVKRELARYTGTDWELVGTQKIRDVDAEIVRLCGLDYEQFLRSVVLSQGDFTRFLKATENERSQLLEKMTDTGIYSDISAFVFREADNQKKELDKLTEHLDSTPLLNDERLDELNLSKTNYLAEANKAKQQIKALFSSIEWLNKLQELHAKRTQLHERSMAHQAELEGMAPAINQFARHNKAIQFRTALQRFEDGQLRMSNLGRLVQALQLDIPELLDSEVTTSAHHAEKSAEFAAGELLETEAVPHIDSTIKLDEQIKNEAKLLADARREQAEIEREFRNNEESVIEKEREKTALSNELEELNAWLQSNGKYKTIPAELSKLQQVLVDLAMNEQKVAGLVRQLAAEKDNLVQKQSEQTKYNQQYQQSADKKESNNTQIAALTRERVIALAGNTEDELKELDRVLPLKIANAGRQKERSLRYNKLVQDITRYNADKERKTAAIDEEAADLGNIAGAAEQAGAKLDALRKIAELEALVKNYEADRDKIAEGEPCPLCGSIDHPYIDSNRVNDLNNITARVNTQQKEVADLNTLRQQKELLLNTLRAEARALAQNIAAATIQHDEEQSAFEAENIRMQESFDLQQPAAIEARMAGMQAQHGEVVMINEKLNKLDDQIKAGTDNNIKIDKWQRDNSDSAHRTATAIEIHNTNIRNFDLQLSELSGANGDMTARVVAVAGGFN
;
A
#
# COMPACT_ATOMS: atom_id res chain seq x y z
N MET A 1 59.91 -17.72 44.90
CA MET A 1 60.03 -19.19 44.72
C MET A 1 61.51 -19.57 44.88
N LYS A 2 61.82 -20.65 45.61
CA LYS A 2 63.21 -21.12 45.84
C LYS A 2 63.27 -22.65 45.69
N LEU A 3 64.18 -23.17 44.89
CA LEU A 3 64.41 -24.62 44.76
C LEU A 3 65.17 -25.15 45.99
N LEU A 4 64.67 -26.24 46.57
CA LEU A 4 65.26 -26.91 47.73
C LEU A 4 66.02 -28.16 47.32
N GLY A 5 65.48 -28.93 46.36
CA GLY A 5 66.16 -30.12 45.85
C GLY A 5 65.54 -30.63 44.57
N VAL A 6 66.31 -31.43 43.83
CA VAL A 6 65.85 -32.16 42.65
C VAL A 6 66.28 -33.62 42.77
N LYS A 7 65.33 -34.51 42.50
CA LYS A 7 65.53 -35.96 42.47
C LYS A 7 65.07 -36.48 41.11
N LEU A 8 65.89 -37.34 40.50
CA LEU A 8 65.62 -37.85 39.16
C LEU A 8 66.00 -39.32 39.05
N LEU A 9 65.28 -40.05 38.20
CA LEU A 9 65.56 -41.46 37.88
C LEU A 9 65.53 -41.64 36.36
N ASN A 10 66.61 -42.20 35.79
CA ASN A 10 66.71 -42.61 34.38
C ASN A 10 66.30 -41.52 33.37
N LEU A 11 66.87 -40.32 33.50
CA LEU A 11 66.64 -39.19 32.60
C LEU A 11 67.85 -38.95 31.69
N ASN A 12 67.64 -38.92 30.37
CA ASN A 12 68.65 -38.74 29.33
C ASN A 12 69.93 -39.56 29.60
N SER A 13 71.06 -38.90 29.85
CA SER A 13 72.35 -39.52 30.13
C SER A 13 72.58 -39.92 31.59
N LEU A 14 71.67 -39.55 32.51
CA LEU A 14 71.75 -39.87 33.94
C LEU A 14 70.90 -41.11 34.25
N LYS A 15 71.51 -42.29 34.07
CA LYS A 15 70.90 -43.59 34.43
C LYS A 15 70.99 -43.84 35.94
N GLY A 16 69.94 -44.41 36.53
CA GLY A 16 69.83 -44.62 37.97
C GLY A 16 69.22 -43.43 38.70
N GLU A 17 69.10 -43.54 40.03
CA GLU A 17 68.53 -42.52 40.90
C GLU A 17 69.62 -41.51 41.30
N HIS A 18 69.38 -40.24 41.04
CA HIS A 18 70.27 -39.13 41.38
C HIS A 18 69.50 -38.09 42.18
N THR A 19 70.09 -37.59 43.27
CA THR A 19 69.49 -36.56 44.11
C THR A 19 70.48 -35.44 44.34
N VAL A 20 70.04 -34.19 44.15
CA VAL A 20 70.81 -32.99 44.47
C VAL A 20 69.97 -32.14 45.42
N ARG A 21 70.52 -31.87 46.62
CA ARG A 21 69.91 -30.99 47.63
C ARG A 21 70.63 -29.64 47.60
N PHE A 22 69.88 -28.58 47.36
CA PHE A 22 70.37 -27.20 47.33
C PHE A 22 70.28 -26.51 48.70
N ASP A 23 69.55 -27.13 49.64
CA ASP A 23 69.28 -26.64 50.99
C ASP A 23 70.24 -27.19 52.06
N VAL A 24 71.19 -28.06 51.67
CA VAL A 24 72.21 -28.64 52.56
C VAL A 24 73.62 -28.18 52.15
N GLY A 25 74.50 -27.94 53.12
CA GLY A 25 75.91 -27.61 52.89
C GLY A 25 76.65 -28.76 52.19
N PRO A 26 77.57 -28.49 51.25
CA PRO A 26 78.22 -27.20 51.00
C PRO A 26 77.53 -26.27 49.98
N ILE A 27 76.39 -26.68 49.39
CA ILE A 27 75.72 -25.88 48.33
C ILE A 27 74.95 -24.70 48.93
N ALA A 28 74.27 -24.92 50.06
CA ALA A 28 73.46 -23.91 50.73
C ALA A 28 74.29 -22.69 51.21
N ASP A 29 75.57 -22.90 51.53
CA ASP A 29 76.43 -21.90 52.19
C ASP A 29 77.00 -20.86 51.20
N SER A 30 77.08 -21.18 49.91
CA SER A 30 77.75 -20.35 48.89
C SER A 30 76.79 -19.44 48.11
N GLY A 31 75.50 -19.80 48.01
CA GLY A 31 74.49 -19.08 47.19
C GLY A 31 74.72 -19.16 45.68
N LEU A 32 75.97 -19.38 45.24
CA LEU A 32 76.39 -19.63 43.86
C LEU A 32 77.15 -20.96 43.80
N PHE A 33 76.79 -21.81 42.85
CA PHE A 33 77.48 -23.07 42.58
C PHE A 33 77.59 -23.29 41.07
N ALA A 34 78.57 -24.08 40.65
CA ALA A 34 78.80 -24.44 39.26
C ALA A 34 78.61 -25.94 39.06
N ILE A 35 77.88 -26.32 38.00
CA ILE A 35 77.76 -27.71 37.56
C ILE A 35 78.75 -27.92 36.42
N THR A 36 79.91 -28.52 36.70
CA THR A 36 80.98 -28.73 35.72
C THR A 36 81.04 -30.18 35.23
N GLY A 37 81.45 -30.38 33.97
CA GLY A 37 81.66 -31.70 33.38
C GLY A 37 81.87 -31.62 31.87
N ALA A 38 82.30 -32.70 31.22
CA ALA A 38 82.48 -32.76 29.76
C ALA A 38 81.15 -32.55 29.00
N THR A 39 81.20 -32.14 27.73
CA THR A 39 79.99 -32.07 26.88
C THR A 39 79.32 -33.44 26.83
N GLY A 40 78.00 -33.50 27.08
CA GLY A 40 77.25 -34.76 27.19
C GLY A 40 77.19 -35.38 28.59
N SER A 41 77.89 -34.84 29.60
CA SER A 41 77.89 -35.37 30.98
C SER A 41 76.57 -35.26 31.75
N GLY A 42 75.50 -34.73 31.13
CA GLY A 42 74.19 -34.60 31.78
C GLY A 42 73.91 -33.29 32.52
N LYS A 43 74.75 -32.25 32.36
CA LYS A 43 74.52 -30.93 33.00
C LYS A 43 73.13 -30.35 32.70
N THR A 44 72.78 -30.27 31.42
CA THR A 44 71.47 -29.80 30.96
C THR A 44 70.34 -30.75 31.37
N THR A 45 70.64 -32.03 31.63
CA THR A 45 69.64 -33.01 32.06
C THR A 45 69.12 -32.71 33.45
N LEU A 46 69.96 -32.15 34.34
CA LEU A 46 69.52 -31.69 35.64
C LEU A 46 68.54 -30.52 35.53
N LEU A 47 68.79 -29.58 34.60
CA LEU A 47 67.88 -28.46 34.34
C LEU A 47 66.56 -28.95 33.72
N ASP A 48 66.62 -29.90 32.78
CA ASP A 48 65.42 -30.51 32.21
C ASP A 48 64.59 -31.25 33.26
N ALA A 49 65.24 -31.91 34.23
CA ALA A 49 64.55 -32.55 35.35
C ALA A 49 63.77 -31.52 36.19
N ILE A 50 64.33 -30.32 36.38
CA ILE A 50 63.62 -29.24 37.09
C ILE A 50 62.41 -28.76 36.26
N CYS A 51 62.61 -28.49 34.98
CA CYS A 51 61.56 -28.00 34.09
C CYS A 51 60.40 -29.01 33.94
N VAL A 52 60.72 -30.31 33.78
CA VAL A 52 59.69 -31.34 33.59
C VAL A 52 58.93 -31.63 34.88
N ALA A 53 59.61 -31.60 36.04
CA ALA A 53 58.96 -31.77 37.33
C ALA A 53 57.98 -30.62 37.63
N LEU A 54 58.32 -29.37 37.26
CA LEU A 54 57.45 -28.22 37.51
C LEU A 54 56.36 -28.06 36.44
N TYR A 55 56.69 -28.12 35.16
CA TYR A 55 55.78 -27.73 34.07
C TYR A 55 55.40 -28.88 33.12
N GLY A 56 55.90 -30.10 33.36
CA GLY A 56 55.63 -31.24 32.49
C GLY A 56 56.21 -31.09 31.07
N ARG A 57 57.14 -30.15 30.87
CA ARG A 57 57.74 -29.80 29.57
C ARG A 57 59.26 -29.69 29.69
N VAL A 58 59.94 -29.99 28.59
CA VAL A 58 61.39 -29.83 28.45
C VAL A 58 61.71 -29.07 27.18
N HIS A 59 62.80 -28.31 27.18
CA HIS A 59 63.19 -27.50 26.03
C HIS A 59 63.73 -28.36 24.87
N ARG A 60 64.41 -29.47 25.17
CA ARG A 60 65.03 -30.35 24.15
C ARG A 60 64.04 -31.17 23.32
N HIS A 61 62.90 -31.53 23.90
CA HIS A 61 61.86 -32.36 23.26
C HIS A 61 60.48 -31.69 23.42
N PRO A 62 60.19 -30.62 22.63
CA PRO A 62 58.95 -29.86 22.77
C PRO A 62 57.71 -30.64 22.31
N SER A 63 57.87 -31.64 21.45
CA SER A 63 56.78 -32.42 20.85
C SER A 63 56.42 -33.68 21.63
N ASP A 64 57.41 -34.37 22.21
CA ASP A 64 57.18 -35.54 23.05
C ASP A 64 58.16 -35.57 24.24
N VAL A 65 57.66 -35.19 25.41
CA VAL A 65 58.42 -35.11 26.65
C VAL A 65 58.88 -36.50 27.12
N THR A 66 58.25 -37.58 26.65
CA THR A 66 58.57 -38.94 27.10
C THR A 66 59.88 -39.48 26.52
N GLU A 67 60.41 -38.84 25.47
CA GLU A 67 61.72 -39.16 24.88
C GLU A 67 62.90 -38.89 25.82
N ILE A 68 62.68 -38.17 26.92
CA ILE A 68 63.72 -37.92 27.93
C ILE A 68 64.07 -39.16 28.77
N MET A 69 63.32 -40.26 28.64
CA MET A 69 63.64 -41.53 29.31
C MET A 69 64.96 -42.11 28.78
N THR A 70 65.87 -42.49 29.66
CA THR A 70 67.12 -43.16 29.26
C THR A 70 66.83 -44.44 28.48
N ARG A 71 67.58 -44.71 27.41
CA ARG A 71 67.39 -45.94 26.61
C ARG A 71 67.60 -47.20 27.46
N HIS A 72 66.84 -48.25 27.15
CA HIS A 72 66.85 -49.54 27.84
C HIS A 72 66.43 -49.48 29.33
N THR A 73 65.62 -48.49 29.74
CA THR A 73 64.98 -48.46 31.06
C THR A 73 63.45 -48.58 30.94
N GLY A 74 62.81 -49.05 32.01
CA GLY A 74 61.36 -49.27 32.06
C GLY A 74 60.59 -48.14 32.75
N GLU A 75 61.26 -47.18 33.38
CA GLU A 75 60.64 -46.07 34.10
C GLU A 75 61.60 -44.89 34.22
N CYS A 76 61.04 -43.68 34.31
CA CYS A 76 61.76 -42.48 34.70
C CYS A 76 60.85 -41.52 35.47
N TYR A 77 61.45 -40.71 36.33
CA TYR A 77 60.74 -39.65 37.04
C TYR A 77 61.67 -38.47 37.34
N ALA A 78 61.07 -37.29 37.49
CA ALA A 78 61.71 -36.10 38.03
C ALA A 78 60.83 -35.53 39.14
N GLU A 79 61.46 -35.12 40.23
CA GLU A 79 60.81 -34.62 41.45
C GLU A 79 61.58 -33.39 41.93
N VAL A 80 60.87 -32.29 42.15
CA VAL A 80 61.46 -31.03 42.61
C VAL A 80 60.75 -30.59 43.88
N GLU A 81 61.54 -30.37 44.91
CA GLU A 81 61.11 -29.74 46.15
C GLU A 81 61.41 -28.24 46.07
N PHE A 82 60.42 -27.39 46.33
CA PHE A 82 60.55 -25.94 46.24
C PHE A 82 59.72 -25.22 47.29
N LEU A 83 60.17 -24.04 47.68
CA LEU A 83 59.49 -23.11 48.57
C LEU A 83 58.69 -22.10 47.75
N ALA A 84 57.39 -22.00 48.01
CA ALA A 84 56.49 -21.00 47.45
C ALA A 84 55.77 -20.27 48.60
N GLY A 85 55.96 -18.95 48.69
CA GLY A 85 55.60 -18.20 49.91
C GLY A 85 56.39 -18.73 51.12
N ASN A 86 55.68 -19.13 52.17
CA ASN A 86 56.26 -19.72 53.39
C ASN A 86 56.04 -21.24 53.49
N GLU A 87 55.51 -21.89 52.45
CA GLU A 87 55.21 -23.33 52.45
C GLU A 87 56.09 -24.09 51.47
N THR A 88 56.38 -25.35 51.81
CA THR A 88 57.23 -26.25 51.00
C THR A 88 56.36 -27.21 50.19
N TYR A 89 56.65 -27.29 48.90
CA TYR A 89 55.92 -28.08 47.92
C TYR A 89 56.86 -29.02 47.18
N ARG A 90 56.27 -30.07 46.60
CA ARG A 90 56.96 -31.08 45.81
C ARG A 90 56.17 -31.40 44.56
N ALA A 91 56.73 -31.07 43.42
CA ALA A 91 56.17 -31.40 42.12
C ALA A 91 56.88 -32.62 41.55
N LYS A 92 56.11 -33.62 41.12
CA LYS A 92 56.62 -34.88 40.58
C LYS A 92 56.00 -35.17 39.22
N TRP A 93 56.88 -35.50 38.27
CA TRP A 93 56.54 -36.01 36.96
C TRP A 93 57.09 -37.42 36.81
N SER A 94 56.28 -38.37 36.36
CA SER A 94 56.74 -39.75 36.16
C SER A 94 56.07 -40.43 34.97
N VAL A 95 56.81 -41.34 34.35
CA VAL A 95 56.32 -42.20 33.27
C VAL A 95 56.97 -43.58 33.37
N ALA A 96 56.17 -44.62 33.13
CA ALA A 96 56.61 -46.00 33.17
C ALA A 96 56.16 -46.75 31.91
N ARG A 97 56.89 -47.80 31.57
CA ARG A 97 56.52 -48.78 30.56
C ARG A 97 55.79 -49.95 31.22
N SER A 98 54.91 -50.60 30.48
CA SER A 98 54.12 -51.73 30.97
C SER A 98 55.00 -52.79 31.63
N ARG A 99 54.65 -53.16 32.88
CA ARG A 99 55.37 -54.13 33.72
C ARG A 99 56.85 -53.77 33.99
N GLY A 100 57.26 -52.51 33.83
CA GLY A 100 58.64 -52.04 34.07
C GLY A 100 59.67 -52.60 33.09
N LYS A 101 59.25 -53.15 31.95
CA LYS A 101 60.15 -53.71 30.93
C LYS A 101 60.60 -52.63 29.96
N HIS A 102 61.87 -52.67 29.54
CA HIS A 102 62.43 -51.68 28.62
C HIS A 102 61.73 -51.64 27.24
N ASP A 103 61.15 -52.77 26.82
CA ASP A 103 60.42 -52.92 25.55
C ASP A 103 58.88 -52.91 25.75
N GLY A 104 58.41 -52.52 26.93
CA GLY A 104 56.98 -52.40 27.21
C GLY A 104 56.36 -51.14 26.59
N ASN A 105 55.06 -51.19 26.30
CA ASN A 105 54.28 -50.02 25.88
C ASN A 105 54.32 -48.92 26.95
N LEU A 106 54.46 -47.67 26.52
CA LEU A 106 54.50 -46.50 27.39
C LEU A 106 53.14 -46.25 28.04
N GLN A 107 53.12 -46.02 29.36
CA GLN A 107 51.91 -45.66 30.10
C GLN A 107 51.67 -44.14 30.07
N GLN A 108 50.47 -43.73 30.49
CA GLN A 108 50.16 -42.31 30.64
C GLN A 108 51.06 -41.65 31.67
N VAL A 109 51.52 -40.44 31.33
CA VAL A 109 52.29 -39.57 32.21
C VAL A 109 51.49 -39.24 33.46
N LYS A 110 52.13 -39.29 34.63
CA LYS A 110 51.55 -38.88 35.91
C LYS A 110 52.20 -37.60 36.42
N ARG A 111 51.36 -36.70 36.93
CA ARG A 111 51.74 -35.43 37.55
C ARG A 111 51.17 -35.38 38.95
N GLU A 112 52.01 -35.07 39.92
CA GLU A 112 51.62 -34.97 41.33
C GLU A 112 52.21 -33.68 41.92
N LEU A 113 51.40 -32.98 42.70
CA LEU A 113 51.85 -31.87 43.54
C LEU A 113 51.51 -32.23 44.98
N ALA A 114 52.48 -32.12 45.88
CA ALA A 114 52.31 -32.35 47.30
C ALA A 114 52.82 -31.18 48.13
N ARG A 115 52.20 -30.93 49.28
CA ARG A 115 52.61 -29.94 50.27
C ARG A 115 53.19 -30.65 51.49
N TYR A 116 54.27 -30.11 52.04
CA TYR A 116 54.91 -30.65 53.23
C TYR A 116 54.17 -30.18 54.49
N THR A 117 53.70 -31.11 55.32
CA THR A 117 52.94 -30.81 56.55
C THR A 117 53.83 -30.76 57.81
N GLY A 118 55.14 -30.96 57.66
CA GLY A 118 56.10 -31.05 58.76
C GLY A 118 56.46 -32.49 59.17
N THR A 119 55.60 -33.46 58.85
CA THR A 119 55.86 -34.90 59.09
C THR A 119 55.72 -35.76 57.83
N ASP A 120 54.86 -35.37 56.88
CA ASP A 120 54.64 -36.13 55.64
C ASP A 120 54.28 -35.21 54.45
N TRP A 121 54.18 -35.79 53.25
CA TRP A 121 53.78 -35.13 52.02
C TRP A 121 52.31 -35.38 51.71
N GLU A 122 51.48 -34.33 51.77
CA GLU A 122 50.06 -34.40 51.46
C GLU A 122 49.81 -33.96 50.01
N LEU A 123 49.08 -34.74 49.20
CA LEU A 123 48.75 -34.38 47.83
C LEU A 123 47.82 -33.15 47.78
N VAL A 124 48.17 -32.19 46.94
CA VAL A 124 47.44 -30.94 46.75
C VAL A 124 46.54 -31.07 45.52
N GLY A 125 45.23 -31.01 45.74
CA GLY A 125 44.23 -31.02 44.65
C GLY A 125 44.07 -32.37 43.95
N THR A 126 43.66 -32.33 42.68
CA THR A 126 43.46 -33.54 41.86
C THR A 126 44.78 -33.95 41.18
N GLN A 127 44.93 -35.23 40.83
CA GLN A 127 46.08 -35.72 40.05
C GLN A 127 45.90 -35.53 38.53
N LYS A 128 44.92 -34.71 38.10
CA LYS A 128 44.74 -34.40 36.68
C LYS A 128 45.83 -33.43 36.23
N ILE A 129 46.52 -33.77 35.14
CA ILE A 129 47.65 -33.00 34.60
C ILE A 129 47.31 -31.49 34.50
N ARG A 130 46.16 -31.13 33.92
CA ARG A 130 45.75 -29.73 33.73
C ARG A 130 45.59 -28.96 35.04
N ASP A 131 45.03 -29.60 36.07
CA ASP A 131 44.77 -28.96 37.36
C ASP A 131 46.09 -28.77 38.13
N VAL A 132 46.97 -29.78 38.09
CA VAL A 132 48.32 -29.71 38.67
C VAL A 132 49.17 -28.64 37.99
N ASP A 133 49.10 -28.53 36.66
CA ASP A 133 49.84 -27.51 35.90
C ASP A 133 49.36 -26.10 36.26
N ALA A 134 48.04 -25.88 36.33
CA ALA A 134 47.47 -24.58 36.72
C ALA A 134 47.86 -24.19 38.14
N GLU A 135 47.84 -25.14 39.07
CA GLU A 135 48.21 -24.89 40.47
C GLU A 135 49.70 -24.60 40.63
N ILE A 136 50.57 -25.27 39.87
CA ILE A 136 52.01 -24.94 39.88
C ILE A 136 52.27 -23.54 39.30
N VAL A 137 51.58 -23.14 38.23
CA VAL A 137 51.69 -21.77 37.70
C VAL A 137 51.23 -20.75 38.76
N ARG A 138 50.14 -21.04 39.48
CA ARG A 138 49.63 -20.20 40.58
C ARG A 138 50.64 -20.07 41.72
N LEU A 139 51.27 -21.17 42.14
CA LEU A 139 52.22 -21.18 43.26
C LEU A 139 53.59 -20.59 42.90
N CYS A 140 54.09 -20.87 41.69
CA CYS A 140 55.36 -20.34 41.21
C CYS A 140 55.25 -18.88 40.76
N GLY A 141 54.06 -18.42 40.38
CA GLY A 141 53.80 -17.08 39.84
C GLY A 141 54.36 -16.86 38.44
N LEU A 142 54.84 -17.92 37.78
CA LEU A 142 55.48 -17.89 36.48
C LEU A 142 54.97 -19.07 35.64
N ASP A 143 54.56 -18.79 34.40
CA ASP A 143 54.31 -19.83 33.40
C ASP A 143 55.62 -20.46 32.88
N TYR A 144 55.51 -21.52 32.07
CA TYR A 144 56.68 -22.25 31.56
C TYR A 144 57.64 -21.35 30.75
N GLU A 145 57.09 -20.47 29.90
CA GLU A 145 57.89 -19.58 29.05
C GLU A 145 58.57 -18.49 29.88
N GLN A 146 57.86 -17.95 30.89
CA GLN A 146 58.39 -17.00 31.84
C GLN A 146 59.48 -17.63 32.71
N PHE A 147 59.30 -18.86 33.21
CA PHE A 147 60.29 -19.57 34.02
C PHE A 147 61.59 -19.85 33.26
N LEU A 148 61.49 -20.26 31.99
CA LEU A 148 62.67 -20.48 31.12
C LEU A 148 63.41 -19.16 30.81
N ARG A 149 62.73 -18.01 30.82
CA ARG A 149 63.36 -16.72 30.50
C ARG A 149 63.89 -15.98 31.72
N SER A 150 63.32 -16.21 32.91
CA SER A 150 63.64 -15.48 34.14
C SER A 150 64.43 -16.29 35.17
N VAL A 151 64.28 -17.62 35.21
CA VAL A 151 64.88 -18.49 36.23
C VAL A 151 65.91 -19.46 35.64
N VAL A 152 65.62 -20.08 34.49
CA VAL A 152 66.52 -21.06 33.84
C VAL A 152 66.91 -20.60 32.44
N LEU A 153 67.98 -19.80 32.34
CA LEU A 153 68.50 -19.38 31.03
C LEU A 153 69.15 -20.56 30.29
N SER A 154 68.41 -21.13 29.34
CA SER A 154 68.92 -22.17 28.44
C SER A 154 70.00 -21.60 27.50
N GLN A 155 70.94 -22.43 27.07
CA GLN A 155 72.05 -22.01 26.21
C GLN A 155 71.52 -21.60 24.81
N GLY A 156 71.40 -20.29 24.56
CA GLY A 156 71.00 -19.72 23.26
C GLY A 156 69.75 -18.80 23.30
N ASP A 157 68.89 -18.94 24.31
CA ASP A 157 67.62 -18.19 24.40
C ASP A 157 67.81 -16.70 24.76
N PHE A 158 68.89 -16.35 25.48
CA PHE A 158 69.20 -14.94 25.78
C PHE A 158 69.48 -14.13 24.51
N THR A 159 70.14 -14.74 23.52
CA THR A 159 70.39 -14.10 22.21
C THR A 159 69.09 -13.88 21.42
N ARG A 160 68.09 -14.75 21.60
CA ARG A 160 66.77 -14.62 20.96
C ARG A 160 65.96 -13.47 21.56
N PHE A 161 66.05 -13.24 22.88
CA PHE A 161 65.48 -12.06 23.52
C PHE A 161 66.10 -10.74 23.00
N LEU A 162 67.43 -10.68 22.89
CA LEU A 162 68.12 -9.51 22.34
C LEU A 162 67.73 -9.23 20.88
N LYS A 163 67.50 -10.28 20.09
CA LYS A 163 67.15 -10.19 18.66
C LYS A 163 65.65 -10.12 18.34
N ALA A 164 64.77 -10.15 19.35
CA ALA A 164 63.32 -10.10 19.13
C ALA A 164 62.91 -8.78 18.45
N THR A 165 61.91 -8.85 17.58
CA THR A 165 61.32 -7.65 16.93
C THR A 165 60.62 -6.76 17.95
N GLU A 166 60.38 -5.49 17.62
CA GLU A 166 59.78 -4.52 18.56
C GLU A 166 58.41 -4.99 19.10
N ASN A 167 57.57 -5.59 18.24
CA ASN A 167 56.29 -6.17 18.65
C ASN A 167 56.47 -7.40 19.57
N GLU A 168 57.37 -8.32 19.24
CA GLU A 168 57.62 -9.50 20.09
C GLU A 168 58.24 -9.12 21.43
N ARG A 169 59.12 -8.11 21.43
CA ARG A 169 59.72 -7.55 22.63
C ARG A 169 58.68 -6.82 23.49
N SER A 170 57.76 -6.07 22.86
CA SER A 170 56.66 -5.40 23.55
C SER A 170 55.72 -6.41 24.21
N GLN A 171 55.30 -7.46 23.50
CA GLN A 171 54.50 -8.55 24.08
C GLN A 171 55.22 -9.29 25.21
N LEU A 172 56.55 -9.43 25.11
CA LEU A 172 57.37 -10.04 26.16
C LEU A 172 57.46 -9.18 27.42
N LEU A 173 57.64 -7.88 27.24
CA LEU A 173 57.67 -6.92 28.34
C LEU A 173 56.29 -6.81 28.99
N GLU A 174 55.22 -6.75 28.19
CA GLU A 174 53.83 -6.71 28.66
C GLU A 174 53.48 -7.89 29.57
N LYS A 175 53.93 -9.10 29.21
CA LYS A 175 53.77 -10.32 30.01
C LYS A 175 54.69 -10.41 31.23
N MET A 176 55.78 -9.65 31.27
CA MET A 176 56.69 -9.56 32.43
C MET A 176 56.22 -8.51 33.45
N THR A 177 55.54 -7.45 32.98
CA THR A 177 55.08 -6.33 33.82
C THR A 177 53.60 -6.39 34.20
N ASP A 178 52.91 -7.48 33.83
CA ASP A 178 51.48 -7.70 34.07
C ASP A 178 50.58 -6.56 33.52
N THR A 179 50.96 -6.01 32.36
CA THR A 179 50.26 -4.86 31.73
C THR A 179 49.28 -5.29 30.63
N GLY A 180 48.87 -6.56 30.60
CA GLY A 180 47.92 -7.11 29.62
C GLY A 180 46.56 -6.38 29.58
N ILE A 181 46.20 -5.74 30.69
CA ILE A 181 44.98 -4.92 30.83
C ILE A 181 44.87 -3.80 29.78
N TYR A 182 45.98 -3.25 29.31
CA TYR A 182 45.94 -2.14 28.34
C TYR A 182 45.62 -2.62 26.93
N SER A 183 46.04 -3.83 26.58
CA SER A 183 45.63 -4.49 25.32
C SER A 183 44.14 -4.80 25.32
N ASP A 184 43.60 -5.27 26.45
CA ASP A 184 42.16 -5.51 26.60
C ASP A 184 41.33 -4.22 26.49
N ILE A 185 41.81 -3.13 27.10
CA ILE A 185 41.20 -1.79 26.97
C ILE A 185 41.22 -1.33 25.51
N SER A 186 42.34 -1.48 24.81
CA SER A 186 42.45 -1.10 23.39
C SER A 186 41.45 -1.87 22.51
N ALA A 187 41.34 -3.19 22.72
CA ALA A 187 40.39 -4.04 22.01
C ALA A 187 38.93 -3.71 22.36
N PHE A 188 38.65 -3.27 23.58
CA PHE A 188 37.32 -2.79 23.98
C PHE A 188 36.97 -1.47 23.29
N VAL A 189 37.86 -0.47 23.34
CA VAL A 189 37.65 0.85 22.72
C VAL A 189 37.46 0.71 21.21
N PHE A 190 38.25 -0.13 20.55
CA PHE A 190 38.10 -0.38 19.12
C PHE A 190 36.73 -0.99 18.77
N ARG A 191 36.27 -1.98 19.56
CA ARG A 191 34.95 -2.60 19.37
C ARG A 191 33.81 -1.60 19.58
N GLU A 192 33.89 -0.76 20.61
CA GLU A 192 32.87 0.25 20.83
C GLU A 192 32.86 1.34 19.76
N ALA A 193 34.03 1.78 19.29
CA ALA A 193 34.10 2.72 18.18
C ALA A 193 33.48 2.15 16.89
N ASP A 194 33.72 0.87 16.60
CA ASP A 194 33.10 0.17 15.46
C ASP A 194 31.58 0.03 15.61
N ASN A 195 31.09 -0.28 16.82
CA ASN A 195 29.66 -0.34 17.10
C ASN A 195 28.97 1.02 16.95
N GLN A 196 29.54 2.08 17.54
CA GLN A 196 29.00 3.43 17.42
C GLN A 196 29.01 3.93 15.98
N LYS A 197 30.04 3.56 15.20
CA LYS A 197 30.09 3.87 13.78
C LYS A 197 28.97 3.16 12.99
N LYS A 198 28.70 1.88 13.27
CA LYS A 198 27.59 1.15 12.64
C LYS A 198 26.23 1.74 13.01
N GLU A 199 26.03 2.17 14.25
CA GLU A 199 24.79 2.86 14.64
C GLU A 199 24.66 4.21 13.94
N LEU A 200 25.75 4.98 13.84
CA LEU A 200 25.77 6.22 13.06
C LEU A 200 25.46 5.96 11.58
N ASP A 201 26.04 4.93 10.98
CA ASP A 201 25.76 4.53 9.59
C ASP A 201 24.28 4.16 9.40
N LYS A 202 23.67 3.42 10.34
CA LYS A 202 22.21 3.12 10.31
C LYS A 202 21.34 4.35 10.47
N LEU A 203 21.70 5.29 11.36
CA LEU A 203 20.98 6.55 11.51
C LEU A 203 21.13 7.43 10.26
N THR A 204 22.31 7.44 9.65
CA THR A 204 22.56 8.16 8.39
C THR A 204 21.76 7.55 7.24
N GLU A 205 21.70 6.21 7.16
CA GLU A 205 20.88 5.50 6.18
C GLU A 205 19.37 5.76 6.41
N HIS A 206 18.92 5.87 7.67
CA HIS A 206 17.56 6.31 8.01
C HIS A 206 17.28 7.76 7.60
N LEU A 207 18.23 8.67 7.81
CA LEU A 207 18.13 10.07 7.38
C LEU A 207 18.11 10.18 5.85
N ASP A 208 18.94 9.41 5.14
CA ASP A 208 18.96 9.36 3.67
C ASP A 208 17.69 8.71 3.09
N SER A 209 17.08 7.77 3.82
CA SER A 209 15.78 7.16 3.44
C SER A 209 14.58 8.07 3.69
N THR A 210 14.76 9.15 4.43
CA THR A 210 13.74 10.17 4.68
C THR A 210 14.10 11.40 3.86
N PRO A 211 13.53 11.60 2.65
CA PRO A 211 13.86 12.75 1.83
C PRO A 211 13.45 14.03 2.57
N LEU A 212 14.44 14.73 3.13
CA LEU A 212 14.27 16.10 3.61
C LEU A 212 13.93 16.95 2.39
N LEU A 213 12.75 17.57 2.41
CA LEU A 213 12.36 18.51 1.37
C LEU A 213 13.40 19.64 1.36
N ASN A 214 14.12 19.77 0.25
CA ASN A 214 14.89 20.98 -0.04
C ASN A 214 13.93 22.16 -0.16
N ASP A 215 14.38 23.35 0.24
CA ASP A 215 13.55 24.56 0.31
C ASP A 215 12.86 24.86 -1.04
N GLU A 216 13.54 24.60 -2.17
CA GLU A 216 12.97 24.71 -3.52
C GLU A 216 11.78 23.76 -3.76
N ARG A 217 11.83 22.51 -3.29
CA ARG A 217 10.72 21.56 -3.44
C ARG A 217 9.58 21.87 -2.49
N LEU A 218 9.88 22.43 -1.33
CA LEU A 218 8.90 22.93 -0.39
C LEU A 218 8.12 24.11 -0.99
N ASP A 219 8.81 25.02 -1.68
CA ASP A 219 8.20 26.13 -2.42
C ASP A 219 7.37 25.65 -3.62
N GLU A 220 7.86 24.67 -4.40
CA GLU A 220 7.07 24.05 -5.48
C GLU A 220 5.80 23.36 -4.97
N LEU A 221 5.89 22.65 -3.84
CA LEU A 221 4.74 21.99 -3.21
C LEU A 221 3.76 22.99 -2.63
N ASN A 222 4.24 24.09 -2.06
CA ASN A 222 3.39 25.18 -1.59
C ASN A 222 2.69 25.87 -2.76
N LEU A 223 3.39 26.14 -3.86
CA LEU A 223 2.80 26.69 -5.07
C LEU A 223 1.73 25.75 -5.65
N SER A 224 2.04 24.46 -5.73
CA SER A 224 1.09 23.43 -6.18
C SER A 224 -0.13 23.34 -5.27
N LYS A 225 0.06 23.37 -3.94
CA LYS A 225 -1.03 23.43 -2.96
C LYS A 225 -1.91 24.66 -3.16
N THR A 226 -1.32 25.84 -3.39
CA THR A 226 -2.09 27.06 -3.65
C THR A 226 -2.90 26.96 -4.94
N ASN A 227 -2.33 26.37 -6.00
CA ASN A 227 -3.03 26.14 -7.25
C ASN A 227 -4.20 25.16 -7.08
N TYR A 228 -3.99 24.03 -6.41
CA TYR A 228 -5.06 23.07 -6.13
C TYR A 228 -6.16 23.64 -5.23
N LEU A 229 -5.81 24.49 -4.26
CA LEU A 229 -6.81 25.20 -3.44
C LEU A 229 -7.62 26.21 -4.28
N ALA A 230 -6.99 26.89 -5.24
CA ALA A 230 -7.69 27.77 -6.16
C ALA A 230 -8.63 26.99 -7.09
N GLU A 231 -8.18 25.86 -7.64
CA GLU A 231 -9.00 24.97 -8.47
C GLU A 231 -10.17 24.36 -7.69
N ALA A 232 -9.93 23.88 -6.46
CA ALA A 232 -10.97 23.35 -5.58
C ALA A 232 -12.02 24.41 -5.24
N ASN A 233 -11.60 25.66 -4.99
CA ASN A 233 -12.54 26.77 -4.77
C ASN A 233 -13.35 27.09 -6.02
N LYS A 234 -12.73 27.07 -7.21
CA LYS A 234 -13.43 27.27 -8.48
C LYS A 234 -14.46 26.16 -8.73
N ALA A 235 -14.07 24.90 -8.51
CA ALA A 235 -14.98 23.76 -8.61
C ALA A 235 -16.13 23.86 -7.60
N LYS A 236 -15.86 24.27 -6.36
CA LYS A 236 -16.89 24.50 -5.33
C LYS A 236 -17.87 25.61 -5.73
N GLN A 237 -17.39 26.68 -6.35
CA GLN A 237 -18.25 27.74 -6.91
C GLN A 237 -19.11 27.23 -8.07
N GLN A 238 -18.54 26.43 -8.97
CA GLN A 238 -19.27 25.80 -10.07
C GLN A 238 -20.34 24.83 -9.57
N ILE A 239 -20.02 24.00 -8.57
CA ILE A 239 -20.98 23.10 -7.91
C ILE A 239 -22.11 23.92 -7.29
N LYS A 240 -21.79 25.00 -6.56
CA LYS A 240 -22.81 25.89 -5.97
C LYS A 240 -23.72 26.51 -7.04
N ALA A 241 -23.15 26.95 -8.17
CA ALA A 241 -23.91 27.47 -9.29
C ALA A 241 -24.82 26.39 -9.91
N LEU A 242 -24.30 25.20 -10.17
CA LEU A 242 -25.08 24.07 -10.70
C LEU A 242 -26.20 23.65 -9.75
N PHE A 243 -25.97 23.59 -8.44
CA PHE A 243 -27.01 23.33 -7.46
C PHE A 243 -28.13 24.37 -7.54
N SER A 244 -27.80 25.67 -7.63
CA SER A 244 -28.81 26.72 -7.80
C SER A 244 -29.58 26.59 -9.13
N SER A 245 -28.94 26.14 -10.20
CA SER A 245 -29.62 25.85 -11.47
C SER A 245 -30.55 24.65 -11.39
N ILE A 246 -30.16 23.59 -10.67
CA ILE A 246 -30.99 22.41 -10.43
C ILE A 246 -32.21 22.77 -9.56
N GLU A 247 -32.02 23.54 -8.48
CA GLU A 247 -33.13 24.03 -7.66
C GLU A 247 -34.11 24.88 -8.48
N TRP A 248 -33.59 25.77 -9.34
CA TRP A 248 -34.42 26.55 -10.25
C TRP A 248 -35.21 25.67 -11.23
N LEU A 249 -34.57 24.66 -11.84
CA LEU A 249 -35.25 23.71 -12.74
C LEU A 249 -36.33 22.89 -12.03
N ASN A 250 -36.04 22.40 -10.82
CA ASN A 250 -37.02 21.70 -9.99
C ASN A 250 -38.21 22.61 -9.65
N LYS A 251 -37.95 23.88 -9.31
CA LYS A 251 -39.01 24.85 -9.04
C LYS A 251 -39.84 25.15 -10.29
N LEU A 252 -39.20 25.24 -11.45
CA LEU A 252 -39.88 25.41 -12.74
C LEU A 252 -40.80 24.22 -13.04
N GLN A 253 -40.34 23.00 -12.79
CA GLN A 253 -41.13 21.79 -12.96
C GLN A 253 -42.33 21.74 -12.00
N GLU A 254 -42.15 22.10 -10.72
CA GLU A 254 -43.22 22.22 -9.74
C GLU A 254 -44.28 23.25 -10.18
N LEU A 255 -43.84 24.43 -10.63
CA LEU A 255 -44.73 25.47 -11.16
C LEU A 255 -45.46 25.01 -12.41
N HIS A 256 -44.81 24.25 -13.29
CA HIS A 256 -45.43 23.70 -14.48
C HIS A 256 -46.51 22.67 -14.13
N ALA A 257 -46.21 21.75 -13.20
CA ALA A 257 -47.19 20.78 -12.69
C ALA A 257 -48.40 21.49 -12.04
N LYS A 258 -48.15 22.52 -11.23
CA LYS A 258 -49.21 23.33 -10.61
C LYS A 258 -50.05 24.07 -11.64
N ARG A 259 -49.43 24.60 -12.69
CA ARG A 259 -50.14 25.23 -13.82
C ARG A 259 -51.04 24.24 -14.53
N THR A 260 -50.54 23.03 -14.84
CA THR A 260 -51.34 21.98 -15.47
C THR A 260 -52.52 21.57 -14.60
N GLN A 261 -52.30 21.34 -13.30
CA GLN A 261 -53.38 21.00 -12.36
C GLN A 261 -54.45 22.10 -12.27
N LEU A 262 -54.04 23.37 -12.20
CA LEU A 262 -54.98 24.50 -12.20
C LEU A 262 -55.74 24.61 -13.51
N HIS A 263 -55.08 24.32 -14.64
CA HIS A 263 -55.71 24.32 -15.96
C HIS A 263 -56.76 23.20 -16.09
N GLU A 264 -56.44 21.98 -15.67
CA GLU A 264 -57.38 20.86 -15.62
C GLU A 264 -58.58 21.18 -14.73
N ARG A 265 -58.35 21.76 -13.55
CA ARG A 265 -59.42 22.18 -12.64
C ARG A 265 -60.30 23.28 -13.26
N SER A 266 -59.70 24.23 -13.98
CA SER A 266 -60.44 25.26 -14.72
C SER A 266 -61.29 24.65 -15.83
N MET A 267 -60.75 23.68 -16.58
CA MET A 267 -61.49 22.97 -17.62
C MET A 267 -62.63 22.13 -17.05
N ALA A 268 -62.43 21.48 -15.91
CA ALA A 268 -63.48 20.75 -15.20
C ALA A 268 -64.63 21.67 -14.77
N HIS A 269 -64.32 22.82 -14.16
CA HIS A 269 -65.33 23.82 -13.81
C HIS A 269 -66.04 24.42 -15.02
N GLN A 270 -65.33 24.62 -16.13
CA GLN A 270 -65.93 25.08 -17.39
C GLN A 270 -66.90 24.04 -17.96
N ALA A 271 -66.52 22.76 -17.97
CA ALA A 271 -67.39 21.66 -18.42
C ALA A 271 -68.62 21.50 -17.50
N GLU A 272 -68.47 21.71 -16.20
CA GLU A 272 -69.57 21.71 -15.23
C GLU A 272 -70.56 22.86 -15.52
N LEU A 273 -70.07 24.08 -15.78
CA LEU A 273 -70.90 25.21 -16.20
C LEU A 273 -71.62 24.97 -17.53
N GLU A 274 -70.94 24.38 -18.52
CA GLU A 274 -71.54 23.99 -19.80
C GLU A 274 -72.59 22.88 -19.62
N GLY A 275 -72.34 21.91 -18.75
CA GLY A 275 -73.31 20.89 -18.35
C GLY A 275 -74.54 21.45 -17.64
N MET A 276 -74.40 22.58 -16.92
CA MET A 276 -75.50 23.31 -16.30
C MET A 276 -76.24 24.26 -17.26
N ALA A 277 -75.72 24.53 -18.46
CA ALA A 277 -76.34 25.42 -19.43
C ALA A 277 -77.79 25.06 -19.82
N PRO A 278 -78.19 23.77 -19.96
CA PRO A 278 -79.58 23.39 -20.22
C PRO A 278 -80.49 23.75 -19.05
N ALA A 279 -80.05 23.52 -17.81
CA ALA A 279 -80.82 23.85 -16.60
C ALA A 279 -80.95 25.36 -16.42
N ILE A 280 -79.89 26.13 -16.69
CA ILE A 280 -79.92 27.61 -16.71
C ILE A 280 -80.90 28.11 -17.78
N ASN A 281 -80.88 27.53 -18.98
CA ASN A 281 -81.83 27.88 -20.05
C ASN A 281 -83.27 27.49 -19.70
N GLN A 282 -83.49 26.35 -19.04
CA GLN A 282 -84.82 25.94 -18.56
C GLN A 282 -85.33 26.88 -17.47
N PHE A 283 -84.48 27.28 -16.53
CA PHE A 283 -84.80 28.27 -15.51
C PHE A 283 -85.10 29.65 -16.13
N ALA A 284 -84.32 30.09 -17.12
CA ALA A 284 -84.58 31.32 -17.85
C ALA A 284 -85.93 31.28 -18.60
N ARG A 285 -86.27 30.15 -19.24
CA ARG A 285 -87.58 29.94 -19.86
C ARG A 285 -88.72 29.93 -18.82
N HIS A 286 -88.50 29.31 -17.67
CA HIS A 286 -89.45 29.31 -16.56
C HIS A 286 -89.70 30.73 -16.03
N ASN A 287 -88.66 31.51 -15.77
CA ASN A 287 -88.80 32.92 -15.36
C ASN A 287 -89.50 33.77 -16.42
N LYS A 288 -89.20 33.56 -17.71
CA LYS A 288 -89.93 34.21 -18.80
C LYS A 288 -91.40 33.78 -18.89
N ALA A 289 -91.76 32.59 -18.40
CA ALA A 289 -93.14 32.10 -18.37
C ALA A 289 -93.90 32.56 -17.12
N ILE A 290 -93.22 32.75 -15.98
CA ILE A 290 -93.82 33.20 -14.71
C ILE A 290 -94.62 34.49 -14.88
N GLN A 291 -94.10 35.46 -15.65
CA GLN A 291 -94.79 36.73 -15.89
C GLN A 291 -96.16 36.56 -16.58
N PHE A 292 -96.36 35.47 -17.33
CA PHE A 292 -97.61 35.15 -17.99
C PHE A 292 -98.52 34.27 -17.13
N ARG A 293 -98.08 33.79 -15.95
CA ARG A 293 -98.89 32.94 -15.06
C ARG A 293 -100.19 33.64 -14.67
N THR A 294 -100.10 34.90 -14.24
CA THR A 294 -101.27 35.70 -13.86
C THR A 294 -102.16 35.99 -15.07
N ALA A 295 -101.58 36.20 -16.26
CA ALA A 295 -102.33 36.43 -17.49
C ALA A 295 -103.05 35.17 -17.99
N LEU A 296 -102.39 33.99 -17.92
CA LEU A 296 -102.96 32.69 -18.25
C LEU A 296 -104.08 32.33 -17.28
N GLN A 297 -103.86 32.52 -15.98
CA GLN A 297 -104.90 32.33 -14.97
C GLN A 297 -106.08 33.28 -15.18
N ARG A 298 -105.82 34.56 -15.52
CA ARG A 298 -106.88 35.51 -15.93
C ARG A 298 -107.59 35.10 -17.23
N PHE A 299 -106.91 34.45 -18.16
CA PHE A 299 -107.51 33.95 -19.40
C PHE A 299 -108.36 32.70 -19.16
N GLU A 300 -107.90 31.77 -18.32
CA GLU A 300 -108.67 30.59 -17.87
C GLU A 300 -109.90 31.02 -17.06
N ASP A 301 -109.71 31.91 -16.07
CA ASP A 301 -110.79 32.57 -15.32
C ASP A 301 -111.70 33.37 -16.28
N GLY A 302 -111.12 33.96 -17.32
CA GLY A 302 -111.80 34.71 -18.37
C GLY A 302 -112.66 33.82 -19.26
N GLN A 303 -112.19 32.64 -19.68
CA GLN A 303 -112.98 31.66 -20.43
C GLN A 303 -114.12 31.12 -19.57
N LEU A 304 -113.85 30.82 -18.30
CA LEU A 304 -114.87 30.40 -17.34
C LEU A 304 -115.90 31.51 -17.10
N ARG A 305 -115.43 32.77 -16.98
CA ARG A 305 -116.30 33.96 -16.92
C ARG A 305 -117.05 34.18 -18.21
N MET A 306 -116.49 33.89 -19.38
CA MET A 306 -117.12 34.09 -20.68
C MET A 306 -118.18 33.01 -20.95
N SER A 307 -118.00 31.78 -20.46
CA SER A 307 -119.08 30.78 -20.46
C SER A 307 -120.19 31.17 -19.48
N ASN A 308 -119.82 31.67 -18.30
CA ASN A 308 -120.78 32.15 -17.30
C ASN A 308 -121.49 33.43 -17.74
N LEU A 309 -120.80 34.35 -18.41
CA LEU A 309 -121.35 35.56 -19.04
C LEU A 309 -122.12 35.22 -20.30
N GLY A 310 -121.78 34.17 -21.05
CA GLY A 310 -122.66 33.67 -22.12
C GLY A 310 -124.02 33.28 -21.55
N ARG A 311 -124.04 32.60 -20.39
CA ARG A 311 -125.25 32.34 -19.60
C ARG A 311 -125.88 33.61 -19.04
N LEU A 312 -125.07 34.54 -18.53
CA LEU A 312 -125.54 35.77 -17.89
C LEU A 312 -126.06 36.79 -18.91
N VAL A 313 -125.52 36.86 -20.13
CA VAL A 313 -125.97 37.70 -21.24
C VAL A 313 -127.24 37.13 -21.84
N GLN A 314 -127.40 35.81 -21.88
CA GLN A 314 -128.69 35.21 -22.20
C GLN A 314 -129.75 35.53 -21.12
N ALA A 315 -129.33 35.72 -19.86
CA ALA A 315 -130.17 36.17 -18.75
C ALA A 315 -130.37 37.70 -18.69
N LEU A 316 -129.37 38.51 -19.08
CA LEU A 316 -129.38 39.98 -19.08
C LEU A 316 -129.92 40.56 -20.39
N GLN A 317 -130.06 39.76 -21.46
CA GLN A 317 -130.91 40.09 -22.62
C GLN A 317 -132.39 40.19 -22.23
N LEU A 318 -132.78 39.65 -21.06
CA LEU A 318 -134.07 39.87 -20.42
C LEU A 318 -134.04 41.04 -19.42
N ASP A 319 -132.87 41.36 -18.83
CA ASP A 319 -132.72 42.33 -17.74
C ASP A 319 -132.03 43.63 -18.17
N ILE A 320 -132.76 44.34 -19.03
CA ILE A 320 -133.06 45.74 -18.78
C ILE A 320 -131.88 46.72 -19.00
N PRO A 321 -131.95 47.54 -20.05
CA PRO A 321 -132.07 49.01 -20.00
C PRO A 321 -131.86 49.85 -18.71
N GLU A 322 -131.33 49.36 -17.58
CA GLU A 322 -131.37 50.04 -16.27
C GLU A 322 -130.03 50.51 -15.70
N LEU A 323 -128.87 50.14 -16.27
CA LEU A 323 -127.59 50.43 -15.63
C LEU A 323 -126.71 51.37 -16.46
N LEU A 324 -127.31 52.51 -16.74
CA LEU A 324 -126.69 53.72 -17.27
C LEU A 324 -126.41 54.64 -16.07
N ASP A 325 -125.36 54.39 -15.27
CA ASP A 325 -124.68 55.45 -14.48
C ASP A 325 -123.36 55.01 -13.79
N SER A 326 -122.36 55.89 -13.83
CA SER A 326 -121.10 55.94 -13.05
C SER A 326 -120.00 54.91 -13.38
N GLU A 327 -118.84 55.18 -13.97
CA GLU A 327 -118.02 56.39 -14.21
C GLU A 327 -117.19 56.93 -13.00
N VAL A 328 -115.92 56.49 -12.96
CA VAL A 328 -114.69 57.31 -12.83
C VAL A 328 -114.14 57.76 -11.45
N THR A 329 -112.80 57.80 -11.45
CA THR A 329 -111.79 58.30 -10.48
C THR A 329 -111.22 57.22 -9.54
N THR A 330 -109.91 57.06 -9.33
CA THR A 330 -108.83 58.06 -9.29
C THR A 330 -107.44 57.39 -9.34
N SER A 331 -106.48 58.15 -9.85
CA SER A 331 -105.05 57.83 -9.98
C SER A 331 -104.18 58.67 -9.05
N ALA A 332 -102.93 58.20 -8.86
CA ALA A 332 -101.67 58.96 -8.65
C ALA A 332 -101.21 59.32 -7.23
N HIS A 333 -100.01 58.81 -6.84
CA HIS A 333 -98.90 59.61 -6.28
C HIS A 333 -97.64 58.77 -5.94
N HIS A 334 -96.48 59.46 -5.98
CA HIS A 334 -95.22 59.16 -5.27
C HIS A 334 -94.15 58.23 -5.86
N ALA A 335 -93.37 58.82 -6.77
CA ALA A 335 -91.94 58.54 -6.96
C ALA A 335 -91.19 59.89 -6.92
N GLU A 336 -90.09 60.07 -6.15
CA GLU A 336 -89.06 61.05 -6.53
C GLU A 336 -87.70 61.15 -5.78
N LYS A 337 -87.44 60.70 -4.54
CA LYS A 337 -86.48 61.49 -3.72
C LYS A 337 -85.28 60.82 -3.01
N SER A 338 -84.28 60.25 -3.71
CA SER A 338 -83.07 59.78 -2.97
C SER A 338 -81.76 59.63 -3.76
N ALA A 339 -81.28 60.67 -4.46
CA ALA A 339 -80.11 60.57 -5.33
C ALA A 339 -79.03 61.67 -5.17
N GLU A 340 -78.86 62.33 -4.01
CA GLU A 340 -78.22 63.67 -4.06
C GLU A 340 -77.13 64.04 -3.04
N PHE A 341 -76.34 63.14 -2.44
CA PHE A 341 -75.33 63.64 -1.49
C PHE A 341 -74.02 62.85 -1.43
N ALA A 342 -73.16 62.97 -2.43
CA ALA A 342 -72.10 63.99 -2.38
C ALA A 342 -71.08 63.80 -1.24
N ALA A 343 -69.81 63.90 -1.65
CA ALA A 343 -68.73 64.61 -0.99
C ALA A 343 -67.53 63.78 -0.51
N GLY A 344 -66.34 64.29 -0.86
CA GLY A 344 -65.03 63.92 -0.33
C GLY A 344 -64.15 63.22 -1.36
N GLU A 345 -63.83 63.81 -2.53
CA GLU A 345 -63.11 65.07 -2.70
C GLU A 345 -61.68 65.04 -2.08
N LEU A 346 -60.70 65.24 -2.97
CA LEU A 346 -59.45 65.98 -2.80
C LEU A 346 -58.22 65.33 -2.14
N LEU A 347 -57.11 65.36 -2.92
CA LEU A 347 -55.66 65.37 -2.58
C LEU A 347 -54.85 64.10 -2.88
N GLU A 348 -54.64 63.77 -4.17
CA GLU A 348 -53.30 63.33 -4.64
C GLU A 348 -53.13 63.33 -6.18
N THR A 349 -53.82 64.22 -6.88
CA THR A 349 -53.54 64.52 -8.27
C THR A 349 -52.37 65.52 -8.36
N GLU A 350 -51.35 65.18 -9.16
CA GLU A 350 -50.57 66.11 -10.01
C GLU A 350 -49.17 66.67 -9.61
N ALA A 351 -48.29 66.01 -8.83
CA ALA A 351 -46.92 66.58 -8.65
C ALA A 351 -45.71 65.66 -8.28
N VAL A 352 -45.38 64.58 -9.02
CA VAL A 352 -44.13 63.80 -8.74
C VAL A 352 -43.23 63.38 -9.94
N PRO A 353 -43.65 63.22 -11.21
CA PRO A 353 -42.83 62.50 -12.19
C PRO A 353 -41.76 63.34 -12.94
N HIS A 354 -41.07 64.29 -12.30
CA HIS A 354 -39.99 65.09 -12.94
C HIS A 354 -38.70 65.31 -12.12
N ILE A 355 -38.52 64.67 -10.96
CA ILE A 355 -37.28 64.83 -10.15
C ILE A 355 -36.23 63.73 -10.45
N ASP A 356 -36.64 62.57 -10.97
CA ASP A 356 -35.76 61.39 -11.12
C ASP A 356 -34.88 61.38 -12.40
N SER A 357 -35.16 62.27 -13.37
CA SER A 357 -34.41 62.36 -14.63
C SER A 357 -33.16 63.27 -14.51
N THR A 358 -33.16 64.19 -13.54
CA THR A 358 -32.12 65.22 -13.40
C THR A 358 -30.88 64.71 -12.65
N ILE A 359 -31.03 63.69 -11.78
CA ILE A 359 -29.92 63.11 -11.00
C ILE A 359 -29.00 62.23 -11.85
N LYS A 360 -29.52 61.58 -12.91
CA LYS A 360 -28.73 60.69 -13.78
C LYS A 360 -27.81 61.43 -14.76
N LEU A 361 -28.14 62.67 -15.13
CA LEU A 361 -27.36 63.47 -16.07
C LEU A 361 -26.18 64.19 -15.39
N ASP A 362 -26.32 64.58 -14.11
CA ASP A 362 -25.23 65.18 -13.32
C ASP A 362 -24.10 64.18 -12.97
N GLU A 363 -24.42 62.88 -12.87
CA GLU A 363 -23.43 61.84 -12.57
C GLU A 363 -22.54 61.49 -13.78
N GLN A 364 -23.05 61.62 -15.00
CA GLN A 364 -22.29 61.38 -16.23
C GLN A 364 -21.27 62.49 -16.53
N ILE A 365 -21.63 63.76 -16.30
CA ILE A 365 -20.74 64.92 -16.49
C ILE A 365 -19.55 64.89 -15.52
N LYS A 366 -19.76 64.35 -14.30
CA LYS A 366 -18.71 64.23 -13.27
C LYS A 366 -17.63 63.19 -13.63
N ASN A 367 -17.98 62.15 -14.39
CA ASN A 367 -17.03 61.10 -14.79
C ASN A 367 -16.16 61.51 -15.98
N GLU A 368 -16.67 62.26 -16.96
CA GLU A 368 -15.86 62.76 -18.08
C GLU A 368 -14.88 63.87 -17.65
N ALA A 369 -15.26 64.73 -16.70
CA ALA A 369 -14.37 65.77 -16.16
C ALA A 369 -13.14 65.19 -15.42
N LYS A 370 -13.27 63.98 -14.84
CA LYS A 370 -12.18 63.29 -14.14
C LYS A 370 -11.16 62.70 -15.10
N LEU A 371 -11.62 62.06 -16.19
CA LEU A 371 -10.76 61.52 -17.25
C LEU A 371 -9.92 62.60 -17.93
N LEU A 372 -10.47 63.81 -18.11
CA LEU A 372 -9.75 64.94 -18.70
C LEU A 372 -8.66 65.52 -17.78
N ALA A 373 -8.82 65.40 -16.46
CA ALA A 373 -7.86 65.89 -15.46
C ALA A 373 -6.64 64.96 -15.33
N ASP A 374 -6.84 63.65 -15.42
CA ASP A 374 -5.77 62.65 -15.34
C ASP A 374 -4.84 62.72 -16.58
N ALA A 375 -5.42 62.88 -17.78
CA ALA A 375 -4.64 63.04 -19.02
C ALA A 375 -3.78 64.33 -19.06
N ARG A 376 -4.24 65.43 -18.42
CA ARG A 376 -3.45 66.67 -18.30
C ARG A 376 -2.29 66.53 -17.32
N ARG A 377 -2.38 65.59 -16.37
CA ARG A 377 -1.34 65.35 -15.36
C ARG A 377 -0.17 64.56 -15.96
N GLU A 378 -0.46 63.55 -16.79
CA GLU A 378 0.56 62.81 -17.56
C GLU A 378 1.30 63.73 -18.56
N GLN A 379 0.60 64.64 -19.23
CA GLN A 379 1.24 65.59 -20.16
C GLN A 379 2.24 66.52 -19.45
N ALA A 380 1.91 67.01 -18.26
CA ALA A 380 2.78 67.91 -17.49
C ALA A 380 4.03 67.22 -16.92
N GLU A 381 3.99 65.91 -16.71
CA GLU A 381 5.10 65.11 -16.19
C GLU A 381 6.14 64.83 -17.29
N ILE A 382 5.68 64.51 -18.51
CA ILE A 382 6.54 64.35 -19.70
C ILE A 382 7.25 65.67 -20.07
N GLU A 383 6.57 66.81 -19.98
CA GLU A 383 7.16 68.15 -20.20
C GLU A 383 8.14 68.59 -19.10
N ARG A 384 8.14 67.94 -17.93
CA ARG A 384 9.13 68.17 -16.87
C ARG A 384 10.40 67.36 -17.13
N GLU A 385 10.26 66.11 -17.57
CA GLU A 385 11.40 65.25 -17.94
C GLU A 385 12.16 65.78 -19.17
N PHE A 386 11.44 66.34 -20.15
CA PHE A 386 12.07 66.95 -21.33
C PHE A 386 12.95 68.15 -20.96
N ARG A 387 12.50 69.02 -20.05
CA ARG A 387 13.26 70.19 -19.58
C ARG A 387 14.52 69.81 -18.79
N ASN A 388 14.45 68.78 -17.95
CA ASN A 388 15.61 68.29 -17.20
C ASN A 388 16.70 67.73 -18.13
N ASN A 389 16.31 67.09 -19.24
CA ASN A 389 17.26 66.59 -20.23
C ASN A 389 17.88 67.72 -21.07
N GLU A 390 17.16 68.81 -21.38
CA GLU A 390 17.74 69.99 -22.03
C GLU A 390 18.79 70.70 -21.16
N GLU A 391 18.56 70.84 -19.86
CA GLU A 391 19.55 71.44 -18.94
C GLU A 391 20.83 70.60 -18.80
N SER A 392 20.70 69.26 -18.77
CA SER A 392 21.85 68.35 -18.69
C SER A 392 22.75 68.37 -19.95
N VAL A 393 22.20 68.67 -21.13
CA VAL A 393 22.97 68.78 -22.38
C VAL A 393 23.78 70.09 -22.39
N ILE A 394 23.16 71.20 -21.96
CA ILE A 394 23.81 72.52 -21.88
C ILE A 394 25.00 72.51 -20.89
N GLU A 395 24.89 71.77 -19.78
CA GLU A 395 25.97 71.65 -18.79
C GLU A 395 27.18 70.85 -19.32
N LYS A 396 26.94 69.79 -20.12
CA LYS A 396 28.01 69.02 -20.77
C LYS A 396 28.70 69.78 -21.90
N GLU A 397 28.00 70.68 -22.60
CA GLU A 397 28.59 71.57 -23.60
C GLU A 397 29.57 72.59 -22.98
N ARG A 398 29.30 73.04 -21.74
CA ARG A 398 30.17 73.95 -20.97
C ARG A 398 31.44 73.28 -20.45
N GLU A 399 31.38 72.02 -20.02
CA GLU A 399 32.58 71.25 -19.60
C GLU A 399 33.56 71.02 -20.76
N LYS A 400 33.04 70.76 -21.97
CA LYS A 400 33.87 70.58 -23.17
C LYS A 400 34.63 71.85 -23.57
N THR A 401 34.02 73.02 -23.38
CA THR A 401 34.66 74.31 -23.71
C THR A 401 35.70 74.72 -22.67
N ALA A 402 35.57 74.31 -21.40
CA ALA A 402 36.56 74.55 -20.35
C ALA A 402 37.86 73.74 -20.57
N LEU A 403 37.76 72.44 -20.88
CA LEU A 403 38.95 71.59 -21.10
C LEU A 403 39.75 71.96 -22.36
N SER A 404 39.11 72.60 -23.35
CA SER A 404 39.81 73.03 -24.58
C SER A 404 40.73 74.23 -24.34
N ASN A 405 40.42 75.09 -23.38
CA ASN A 405 41.24 76.27 -23.06
C ASN A 405 42.45 75.92 -22.16
N GLU A 406 42.33 74.90 -21.30
CA GLU A 406 43.44 74.41 -20.46
C GLU A 406 44.56 73.74 -21.29
N LEU A 407 44.22 73.19 -22.45
CA LEU A 407 45.16 72.56 -23.40
C LEU A 407 45.98 73.56 -24.22
N GLU A 408 45.49 74.79 -24.41
CA GLU A 408 46.23 75.86 -25.10
C GLU A 408 47.24 76.54 -24.16
N GLU A 409 46.93 76.70 -22.87
CA GLU A 409 47.85 77.28 -21.88
C GLU A 409 49.07 76.39 -21.58
N LEU A 410 48.90 75.06 -21.57
CA LEU A 410 49.97 74.12 -21.27
C LEU A 410 51.01 74.00 -22.41
N ASN A 411 50.57 74.20 -23.66
CA ASN A 411 51.44 74.17 -24.84
C ASN A 411 52.30 75.44 -24.99
N ALA A 412 51.87 76.58 -24.42
CA ALA A 412 52.65 77.82 -24.43
C ALA A 412 53.84 77.79 -23.44
N TRP A 413 53.71 77.06 -22.32
CA TRP A 413 54.72 77.01 -21.26
C TRP A 413 55.97 76.18 -21.65
N LEU A 414 55.78 75.10 -22.42
CA LEU A 414 56.84 74.19 -22.87
C LEU A 414 57.78 74.80 -23.93
N GLN A 415 57.38 75.90 -24.60
CA GLN A 415 58.25 76.59 -25.56
C GLN A 415 59.29 77.51 -24.90
N SER A 416 59.20 77.79 -23.59
CA SER A 416 59.97 78.88 -22.97
C SER A 416 61.21 78.48 -22.17
N ASN A 417 61.54 77.19 -21.99
CA ASN A 417 62.64 76.78 -21.09
C ASN A 417 63.60 75.72 -21.66
N GLY A 418 64.30 76.04 -22.74
CA GLY A 418 65.29 75.18 -23.41
C GLY A 418 66.77 75.33 -22.98
N LYS A 419 67.08 75.87 -21.79
CA LYS A 419 68.45 76.30 -21.44
C LYS A 419 69.26 75.40 -20.48
N TYR A 420 68.78 74.23 -20.08
CA TYR A 420 69.53 73.35 -19.16
C TYR A 420 70.24 72.20 -19.88
N LYS A 421 71.03 72.52 -20.92
CA LYS A 421 71.60 71.55 -21.89
C LYS A 421 73.11 71.26 -21.78
N THR A 422 73.83 71.63 -20.71
CA THR A 422 75.30 71.36 -20.54
C THR A 422 75.68 71.36 -19.04
N ILE A 423 76.01 70.27 -18.31
CA ILE A 423 77.23 69.38 -18.31
C ILE A 423 78.53 70.20 -18.04
N PRO A 424 79.62 69.78 -17.32
CA PRO A 424 79.98 68.61 -16.45
C PRO A 424 80.83 68.93 -15.18
N ALA A 425 80.94 68.00 -14.22
CA ALA A 425 82.08 67.96 -13.27
C ALA A 425 82.53 66.56 -12.77
N GLU A 426 81.91 65.44 -13.17
CA GLU A 426 82.24 64.14 -12.55
C GLU A 426 82.50 63.00 -13.55
N LEU A 427 83.53 63.24 -14.37
CA LEU A 427 84.13 62.27 -15.29
C LEU A 427 84.82 61.08 -14.57
N SER A 428 84.92 61.06 -13.23
CA SER A 428 85.47 59.91 -12.48
C SER A 428 84.41 58.89 -12.02
N LYS A 429 83.12 59.25 -11.99
CA LYS A 429 82.02 58.32 -11.62
C LYS A 429 81.74 57.24 -12.69
N LEU A 430 82.13 57.48 -13.94
CA LEU A 430 81.90 56.56 -15.07
C LEU A 430 82.62 55.22 -14.98
N GLN A 431 83.79 55.19 -14.33
CA GLN A 431 84.59 53.97 -14.25
C GLN A 431 83.97 52.94 -13.31
N GLN A 432 83.21 53.38 -12.29
CA GLN A 432 82.50 52.50 -11.36
C GLN A 432 81.19 51.99 -11.99
N VAL A 433 80.53 52.82 -12.80
CA VAL A 433 79.30 52.48 -13.52
C VAL A 433 79.47 51.35 -14.53
N LEU A 434 80.64 51.22 -15.17
CA LEU A 434 80.91 50.13 -16.12
C LEU A 434 81.06 48.74 -15.47
N VAL A 435 81.52 48.66 -14.21
CA VAL A 435 81.63 47.39 -13.47
C VAL A 435 80.27 46.96 -12.92
N ASP A 436 79.48 47.90 -12.41
CA ASP A 436 78.12 47.66 -11.94
C ASP A 436 77.18 47.23 -13.10
N LEU A 437 77.41 47.73 -14.32
CA LEU A 437 76.68 47.30 -15.52
C LEU A 437 76.90 45.81 -15.84
N ALA A 438 78.13 45.32 -15.76
CA ALA A 438 78.46 43.92 -16.06
C ALA A 438 77.88 42.94 -15.03
N MET A 439 77.86 43.31 -13.74
CA MET A 439 77.20 42.53 -12.70
C MET A 439 75.67 42.52 -12.86
N ASN A 440 75.07 43.62 -13.29
CA ASN A 440 73.65 43.68 -13.57
C ASN A 440 73.26 42.89 -14.82
N GLU A 441 74.08 42.85 -15.87
CA GLU A 441 73.82 42.01 -17.05
C GLU A 441 73.75 40.51 -16.68
N GLN A 442 74.63 40.02 -15.80
CA GLN A 442 74.55 38.63 -15.30
C GLN A 442 73.29 38.37 -14.47
N LYS A 443 72.88 39.31 -13.60
CA LYS A 443 71.63 39.20 -12.83
C LYS A 443 70.40 39.21 -13.73
N VAL A 444 70.36 40.09 -14.74
CA VAL A 444 69.30 40.13 -15.75
C VAL A 444 69.23 38.81 -16.51
N ALA A 445 70.37 38.25 -16.94
CA ALA A 445 70.38 36.94 -17.62
C ALA A 445 69.87 35.79 -16.74
N GLY A 446 70.13 35.82 -15.42
CA GLY A 446 69.59 34.86 -14.46
C GLY A 446 68.08 34.99 -14.26
N LEU A 447 67.60 36.22 -14.05
CA LEU A 447 66.18 36.52 -13.88
C LEU A 447 65.36 36.21 -15.14
N VAL A 448 65.91 36.47 -16.33
CA VAL A 448 65.25 36.12 -17.61
C VAL A 448 65.06 34.61 -17.75
N ARG A 449 66.02 33.78 -17.32
CA ARG A 449 65.85 32.31 -17.31
C ARG A 449 64.80 31.85 -16.31
N GLN A 450 64.78 32.44 -15.11
CA GLN A 450 63.78 32.11 -14.08
C GLN A 450 62.37 32.53 -14.51
N LEU A 451 62.24 33.70 -15.14
CA LEU A 451 60.99 34.18 -15.72
C LEU A 451 60.49 33.27 -16.86
N ALA A 452 61.38 32.78 -17.72
CA ALA A 452 61.03 31.84 -18.78
C ALA A 452 60.51 30.52 -18.21
N ALA A 453 61.19 29.96 -17.19
CA ALA A 453 60.75 28.74 -16.51
C ALA A 453 59.37 28.91 -15.84
N GLU A 454 59.11 30.06 -15.21
CA GLU A 454 57.78 30.31 -14.61
C GLU A 454 56.68 30.56 -15.63
N LYS A 455 56.99 31.15 -16.79
CA LYS A 455 56.04 31.26 -17.90
C LYS A 455 55.69 29.88 -18.47
N ASP A 456 56.65 28.98 -18.59
CA ASP A 456 56.40 27.60 -19.04
C ASP A 456 55.55 26.81 -18.03
N ASN A 457 55.84 26.92 -16.73
CA ASN A 457 55.04 26.30 -15.67
C ASN A 457 53.60 26.85 -15.65
N LEU A 458 53.41 28.16 -15.83
CA LEU A 458 52.10 28.79 -15.93
C LEU A 458 51.30 28.21 -17.11
N VAL A 459 51.92 28.09 -18.30
CA VAL A 459 51.27 27.53 -19.49
C VAL A 459 50.87 26.07 -19.25
N GLN A 460 51.73 25.26 -18.61
CA GLN A 460 51.38 23.89 -18.24
C GLN A 460 50.17 23.84 -17.31
N LYS A 461 50.15 24.65 -16.24
CA LYS A 461 49.04 24.70 -15.28
C LYS A 461 47.74 25.22 -15.91
N GLN A 462 47.81 26.22 -16.79
CA GLN A 462 46.66 26.69 -17.58
C GLN A 462 46.10 25.59 -18.51
N SER A 463 46.96 24.76 -19.10
CA SER A 463 46.52 23.63 -19.92
C SER A 463 45.83 22.54 -19.09
N GLU A 464 46.29 22.27 -17.87
CA GLU A 464 45.65 21.36 -16.92
C GLU A 464 44.27 21.90 -16.49
N GLN A 465 44.18 23.19 -16.16
CA GLN A 465 42.91 23.84 -15.81
C GLN A 465 41.90 23.77 -16.97
N THR A 466 42.35 23.96 -18.21
CA THR A 466 41.49 23.87 -19.39
C THR A 466 40.93 22.45 -19.58
N LYS A 467 41.76 21.41 -19.36
CA LYS A 467 41.30 20.01 -19.39
C LYS A 467 40.27 19.72 -18.28
N TYR A 468 40.50 20.21 -17.06
CA TYR A 468 39.53 20.05 -15.96
C TYR A 468 38.20 20.76 -16.28
N ASN A 469 38.24 21.99 -16.79
CA ASN A 469 37.04 22.72 -17.19
C ASN A 469 36.27 21.97 -18.29
N GLN A 470 36.97 21.38 -19.26
CA GLN A 470 36.34 20.59 -20.31
C GLN A 470 35.67 19.31 -19.76
N GLN A 471 36.33 18.59 -18.85
CA GLN A 471 35.75 17.41 -18.20
C GLN A 471 34.56 17.77 -17.32
N TYR A 472 34.64 18.89 -16.60
CA TYR A 472 33.55 19.41 -15.79
C TYR A 472 32.33 19.75 -16.66
N GLN A 473 32.53 20.48 -17.76
CA GLN A 473 31.47 20.81 -18.70
C GLN A 473 30.80 19.55 -19.26
N GLN A 474 31.58 18.55 -19.70
CA GLN A 474 31.04 17.28 -20.19
C GLN A 474 30.23 16.53 -19.12
N SER A 475 30.63 16.61 -17.85
CA SER A 475 29.87 16.00 -16.74
C SER A 475 28.56 16.76 -16.48
N ALA A 476 28.58 18.09 -16.60
CA ALA A 476 27.40 18.94 -16.45
C ALA A 476 26.39 18.70 -17.58
N ASP A 477 26.86 18.66 -18.83
CA ASP A 477 26.02 18.38 -20.01
C ASP A 477 25.37 16.98 -19.90
N LYS A 478 26.11 15.98 -19.42
CA LYS A 478 25.57 14.63 -19.14
C LYS A 478 24.51 14.65 -18.05
N LYS A 479 24.72 15.41 -16.97
CA LYS A 479 23.74 15.57 -15.88
C LYS A 479 22.47 16.24 -16.39
N GLU A 480 22.60 17.27 -17.21
CA GLU A 480 21.46 17.96 -17.83
C GLU A 480 20.67 17.03 -18.77
N SER A 481 21.36 16.24 -19.58
CA SER A 481 20.74 15.21 -20.42
C SER A 481 20.01 14.14 -19.58
N ASN A 482 20.59 13.70 -18.46
CA ASN A 482 19.93 12.76 -17.56
C ASN A 482 18.70 13.40 -16.90
N ASN A 483 18.80 14.65 -16.45
CA ASN A 483 17.70 15.38 -15.83
C ASN A 483 16.52 15.56 -16.79
N THR A 484 16.79 15.89 -18.05
CA THR A 484 15.74 15.99 -19.08
C THR A 484 15.07 14.65 -19.35
N GLN A 485 15.83 13.55 -19.35
CA GLN A 485 15.28 12.20 -19.46
C GLN A 485 14.43 11.81 -18.23
N ILE A 486 14.91 12.07 -17.00
CA ILE A 486 14.16 11.83 -15.77
C ILE A 486 12.86 12.64 -15.76
N ALA A 487 12.90 13.91 -16.18
CA ALA A 487 11.70 14.74 -16.29
C ALA A 487 10.69 14.18 -17.31
N ALA A 488 11.16 13.65 -18.44
CA ALA A 488 10.30 12.99 -19.43
C ALA A 488 9.65 11.72 -18.87
N LEU A 489 10.42 10.85 -18.21
CA LEU A 489 9.92 9.64 -17.55
C LEU A 489 8.94 9.96 -16.43
N THR A 490 9.20 11.01 -15.65
CA THR A 490 8.31 11.47 -14.58
C THR A 490 6.96 11.95 -15.15
N ARG A 491 6.96 12.65 -16.29
CA ARG A 491 5.72 13.00 -16.99
C ARG A 491 4.99 11.77 -17.50
N GLU A 492 5.70 10.81 -18.09
CA GLU A 492 5.09 9.56 -18.54
C GLU A 492 4.47 8.76 -17.38
N ARG A 493 5.12 8.77 -16.21
CA ARG A 493 4.60 8.17 -14.97
C ARG A 493 3.29 8.82 -14.53
N VAL A 494 3.21 10.15 -14.55
CA VAL A 494 1.97 10.89 -14.24
C VAL A 494 0.86 10.57 -15.24
N ILE A 495 1.19 10.45 -16.53
CA ILE A 495 0.22 10.05 -17.56
C ILE A 495 -0.25 8.61 -17.33
N ALA A 496 0.65 7.68 -16.98
CA ALA A 496 0.34 6.28 -16.74
C ALA A 496 -0.61 6.07 -15.55
N LEU A 497 -0.57 6.94 -14.54
CA LEU A 497 -1.54 6.94 -13.43
C LEU A 497 -2.99 7.20 -13.90
N ALA A 498 -3.18 7.80 -15.07
CA ALA A 498 -4.48 8.01 -15.71
C ALA A 498 -5.53 8.67 -14.80
N GLY A 499 -5.10 9.56 -13.90
CA GLY A 499 -5.96 10.25 -12.94
C GLY A 499 -6.25 9.49 -11.64
N ASN A 500 -5.77 8.26 -11.50
CA ASN A 500 -5.81 7.50 -10.24
C ASN A 500 -4.60 7.82 -9.37
N THR A 501 -4.75 7.68 -8.07
CA THR A 501 -3.62 7.65 -7.14
C THR A 501 -2.99 6.26 -7.09
N GLU A 502 -1.72 6.20 -6.67
CA GLU A 502 -1.00 4.93 -6.53
C GLU A 502 -1.64 4.01 -5.48
N ASP A 503 -2.16 4.60 -4.40
CA ASP A 503 -2.86 3.86 -3.34
C ASP A 503 -4.21 3.32 -3.83
N GLU A 504 -4.95 4.07 -4.64
CA GLU A 504 -6.18 3.59 -5.28
C GLU A 504 -5.89 2.40 -6.19
N LEU A 505 -4.86 2.47 -7.04
CA LEU A 505 -4.49 1.37 -7.93
C LEU A 505 -4.06 0.12 -7.16
N LYS A 506 -3.29 0.27 -6.07
CA LYS A 506 -2.91 -0.85 -5.19
C LYS A 506 -4.12 -1.48 -4.49
N GLU A 507 -5.05 -0.66 -4.01
CA GLU A 507 -6.27 -1.18 -3.37
C GLU A 507 -7.19 -1.86 -4.40
N LEU A 508 -7.31 -1.31 -5.61
CA LEU A 508 -8.02 -1.93 -6.73
C LEU A 508 -7.41 -3.30 -7.10
N ASP A 509 -6.09 -3.38 -7.23
CA ASP A 509 -5.35 -4.62 -7.52
C ASP A 509 -5.57 -5.69 -6.42
N ARG A 510 -5.72 -5.25 -5.17
CA ARG A 510 -6.01 -6.15 -4.04
C ARG A 510 -7.47 -6.62 -3.99
N VAL A 511 -8.41 -5.72 -4.23
CA VAL A 511 -9.85 -5.96 -3.99
C VAL A 511 -10.53 -6.63 -5.20
N LEU A 512 -10.16 -6.25 -6.43
CA LEU A 512 -10.81 -6.78 -7.64
C LEU A 512 -10.72 -8.31 -7.76
N PRO A 513 -9.57 -8.99 -7.50
CA PRO A 513 -9.50 -10.44 -7.53
C PRO A 513 -10.48 -11.11 -6.57
N LEU A 514 -10.64 -10.56 -5.36
CA LEU A 514 -11.58 -11.05 -4.37
C LEU A 514 -13.02 -10.88 -4.86
N LYS A 515 -13.35 -9.71 -5.42
CA LYS A 515 -14.67 -9.46 -6.02
C LYS A 515 -14.97 -10.40 -7.18
N ILE A 516 -14.02 -10.64 -8.07
CA ILE A 516 -14.15 -11.57 -9.21
C ILE A 516 -14.39 -12.99 -8.71
N ALA A 517 -13.60 -13.47 -7.76
CA ALA A 517 -13.74 -14.81 -7.21
C ALA A 517 -15.12 -15.00 -6.55
N ASN A 518 -15.58 -14.00 -5.79
CA ASN A 518 -16.87 -14.05 -5.14
C ASN A 518 -18.03 -13.98 -6.16
N ALA A 519 -17.93 -13.14 -7.20
CA ALA A 519 -18.90 -13.09 -8.30
C ALA A 519 -18.99 -14.44 -9.04
N GLY A 520 -17.85 -15.13 -9.22
CA GLY A 520 -17.82 -16.50 -9.73
C GLY A 520 -18.62 -17.48 -8.86
N ARG A 521 -18.47 -17.42 -7.53
CA ARG A 521 -19.29 -18.23 -6.61
C ARG A 521 -20.78 -17.87 -6.70
N GLN A 522 -21.12 -16.59 -6.81
CA GLN A 522 -22.51 -16.14 -6.98
C GLN A 522 -23.11 -16.66 -8.29
N LYS A 523 -22.36 -16.65 -9.39
CA LYS A 523 -22.77 -17.24 -10.67
C LYS A 523 -23.08 -18.73 -10.52
N GLU A 524 -22.20 -19.50 -9.87
CA GLU A 524 -22.42 -20.93 -9.64
C GLU A 524 -23.69 -21.19 -8.81
N ARG A 525 -23.93 -20.39 -7.76
CA ARG A 525 -25.16 -20.48 -6.96
C ARG A 525 -26.40 -20.16 -7.79
N SER A 526 -26.37 -19.10 -8.59
CA SER A 526 -27.45 -18.75 -9.52
C SER A 526 -27.76 -19.88 -10.52
N LEU A 527 -26.73 -20.54 -11.06
CA LEU A 527 -26.92 -21.71 -11.92
C LEU A 527 -27.54 -22.90 -11.17
N ARG A 528 -27.09 -23.19 -9.95
CA ARG A 528 -27.69 -24.24 -9.09
C ARG A 528 -29.13 -23.94 -8.75
N TYR A 529 -29.44 -22.70 -8.37
CA TYR A 529 -30.78 -22.22 -8.09
C TYR A 529 -31.71 -22.42 -9.29
N ASN A 530 -31.31 -21.92 -10.48
CA ASN A 530 -32.12 -22.07 -11.69
C ASN A 530 -32.38 -23.54 -12.05
N LYS A 531 -31.39 -24.42 -11.83
CA LYS A 531 -31.57 -25.86 -12.02
C LYS A 531 -32.58 -26.45 -11.02
N LEU A 532 -32.52 -26.07 -9.75
CA LEU A 532 -33.46 -26.53 -8.73
C LEU A 532 -34.89 -26.08 -9.03
N VAL A 533 -35.09 -24.85 -9.50
CA VAL A 533 -36.42 -24.36 -9.94
C VAL A 533 -36.96 -25.22 -11.10
N GLN A 534 -36.11 -25.56 -12.08
CA GLN A 534 -36.49 -26.45 -13.19
C GLN A 534 -36.84 -27.85 -12.71
N ASP A 535 -36.03 -28.43 -11.81
CA ASP A 535 -36.24 -29.76 -11.25
C ASP A 535 -37.54 -29.82 -10.42
N ILE A 536 -37.80 -28.82 -9.57
CA ILE A 536 -39.04 -28.70 -8.79
C ILE A 536 -40.25 -28.61 -9.73
N THR A 537 -40.18 -27.77 -10.76
CA THR A 537 -41.26 -27.63 -11.75
C THR A 537 -41.55 -28.96 -12.45
N ARG A 538 -40.51 -29.68 -12.85
CA ARG A 538 -40.61 -31.00 -13.48
C ARG A 538 -41.23 -32.04 -12.53
N TYR A 539 -40.73 -32.14 -11.30
CA TYR A 539 -41.25 -33.10 -10.32
C TYR A 539 -42.70 -32.83 -9.95
N ASN A 540 -43.11 -31.56 -9.85
CA ASN A 540 -44.51 -31.20 -9.62
C ASN A 540 -45.41 -31.65 -10.79
N ALA A 541 -45.00 -31.40 -12.03
CA ALA A 541 -45.74 -31.84 -13.22
C ALA A 541 -45.86 -33.37 -13.30
N ASP A 542 -44.77 -34.09 -13.01
CA ASP A 542 -44.78 -35.57 -12.99
C ASP A 542 -45.64 -36.10 -11.85
N LYS A 543 -45.64 -35.46 -10.67
CA LYS A 543 -46.49 -35.82 -9.54
C LYS A 543 -47.96 -35.61 -9.84
N GLU A 544 -48.33 -34.50 -10.48
CA GLU A 544 -49.72 -34.24 -10.91
C GLU A 544 -50.21 -35.32 -11.89
N ARG A 545 -49.39 -35.68 -12.89
CA ARG A 545 -49.71 -36.77 -13.83
C ARG A 545 -49.91 -38.10 -13.10
N LYS A 546 -49.05 -38.44 -12.14
CA LYS A 546 -49.17 -39.67 -11.35
C LYS A 546 -50.39 -39.65 -10.44
N THR A 547 -50.74 -38.49 -9.88
CA THR A 547 -51.93 -38.32 -9.05
C THR A 547 -53.21 -38.52 -9.87
N ALA A 548 -53.28 -37.94 -11.07
CA ALA A 548 -54.38 -38.18 -12.00
C ALA A 548 -54.52 -39.67 -12.39
N ALA A 549 -53.40 -40.34 -12.68
CA ALA A 549 -53.41 -41.78 -12.97
C ALA A 549 -53.85 -42.62 -11.76
N ILE A 550 -53.49 -42.22 -10.53
CA ILE A 550 -53.96 -42.88 -9.30
C ILE A 550 -55.47 -42.75 -9.17
N ASP A 551 -56.03 -41.56 -9.44
CA ASP A 551 -57.46 -41.31 -9.32
C ASP A 551 -58.26 -42.11 -10.37
N GLU A 552 -57.76 -42.17 -11.62
CA GLU A 552 -58.33 -42.98 -12.70
C GLU A 552 -58.30 -44.48 -12.35
N GLU A 553 -57.14 -45.00 -11.96
CA GLU A 553 -56.97 -46.42 -11.62
C GLU A 553 -57.73 -46.82 -10.34
N ALA A 554 -57.89 -45.90 -9.38
CA ALA A 554 -58.71 -46.14 -8.19
C ALA A 554 -60.20 -46.22 -8.52
N ALA A 555 -60.69 -45.38 -9.45
CA ALA A 555 -62.07 -45.44 -9.92
C ALA A 555 -62.34 -46.75 -10.67
N ASP A 556 -61.44 -47.15 -11.58
CA ASP A 556 -61.48 -48.44 -12.27
C ASP A 556 -61.52 -49.63 -11.30
N LEU A 557 -60.64 -49.62 -10.29
CA LEU A 557 -60.60 -50.65 -9.27
C LEU A 557 -61.92 -50.73 -8.49
N GLY A 558 -62.53 -49.60 -8.16
CA GLY A 558 -63.84 -49.52 -7.53
C GLY A 558 -64.94 -50.16 -8.38
N ASN A 559 -64.94 -49.88 -9.68
CA ASN A 559 -65.89 -50.48 -10.64
C ASN A 559 -65.69 -52.01 -10.75
N ILE A 560 -64.45 -52.47 -10.86
CA ILE A 560 -64.11 -53.91 -10.95
C ILE A 560 -64.47 -54.63 -9.64
N ALA A 561 -64.20 -54.01 -8.49
CA ALA A 561 -64.57 -54.56 -7.19
C ALA A 561 -66.09 -54.72 -7.05
N GLY A 562 -66.87 -53.71 -7.45
CA GLY A 562 -68.33 -53.78 -7.47
C GLY A 562 -68.86 -54.84 -8.43
N ALA A 563 -68.28 -54.96 -9.63
CA ALA A 563 -68.64 -56.01 -10.59
C ALA A 563 -68.31 -57.42 -10.06
N ALA A 564 -67.15 -57.60 -9.41
CA ALA A 564 -66.74 -58.85 -8.80
C ALA A 564 -67.68 -59.27 -7.65
N GLU A 565 -68.13 -58.30 -6.84
CA GLU A 565 -69.10 -58.54 -5.76
C GLU A 565 -70.46 -58.97 -6.30
N GLN A 566 -70.98 -58.28 -7.32
CA GLN A 566 -72.23 -58.65 -7.99
C GLN A 566 -72.14 -60.03 -8.66
N ALA A 567 -71.04 -60.31 -9.36
CA ALA A 567 -70.78 -61.60 -9.99
C ALA A 567 -70.69 -62.73 -8.94
N GLY A 568 -70.09 -62.44 -7.77
CA GLY A 568 -70.03 -63.35 -6.63
C GLY A 568 -71.41 -63.64 -6.04
N ALA A 569 -72.22 -62.60 -5.78
CA ALA A 569 -73.58 -62.77 -5.28
C ALA A 569 -74.45 -63.58 -6.25
N LYS A 570 -74.29 -63.36 -7.56
CA LYS A 570 -74.97 -64.12 -8.62
C LYS A 570 -74.50 -65.58 -8.66
N LEU A 571 -73.20 -65.83 -8.47
CA LEU A 571 -72.65 -67.19 -8.37
C LEU A 571 -73.24 -67.93 -7.17
N ASP A 572 -73.34 -67.29 -6.01
CA ASP A 572 -73.93 -67.88 -4.80
C ASP A 572 -75.42 -68.19 -4.99
N ALA A 573 -76.17 -67.29 -5.61
CA ALA A 573 -77.57 -67.53 -5.98
C ALA A 573 -77.70 -68.72 -6.95
N LEU A 574 -76.88 -68.79 -7.99
CA LEU A 574 -76.87 -69.91 -8.95
C LEU A 574 -76.47 -71.23 -8.30
N ARG A 575 -75.52 -71.22 -7.36
CA ARG A 575 -75.14 -72.39 -6.56
C ARG A 575 -76.30 -72.87 -5.70
N LYS A 576 -77.04 -71.94 -5.06
CA LYS A 576 -78.22 -72.29 -4.27
C LYS A 576 -79.32 -72.91 -5.13
N ILE A 577 -79.55 -72.35 -6.32
CA ILE A 577 -80.49 -72.90 -7.30
C ILE A 577 -80.04 -74.30 -7.74
N ALA A 578 -78.75 -74.49 -8.06
CA ALA A 578 -78.20 -75.79 -8.45
C ALA A 578 -78.34 -76.84 -7.32
N GLU A 579 -78.12 -76.44 -6.07
CA GLU A 579 -78.28 -77.29 -4.89
C GLU A 579 -79.75 -77.72 -4.70
N LEU A 580 -80.68 -76.77 -4.82
CA LEU A 580 -82.12 -77.05 -4.77
C LEU A 580 -82.57 -77.94 -5.94
N GLU A 581 -82.06 -77.72 -7.15
CA GLU A 581 -82.39 -78.55 -8.31
C GLU A 581 -81.81 -79.97 -8.20
N ALA A 582 -80.60 -80.10 -7.65
CA ALA A 582 -80.01 -81.40 -7.33
C ALA A 582 -80.82 -82.14 -6.26
N LEU A 583 -81.35 -81.41 -5.26
CA LEU A 583 -82.24 -81.96 -4.26
C LEU A 583 -83.57 -82.42 -4.88
N VAL A 584 -84.17 -81.61 -5.76
CA VAL A 584 -85.38 -81.98 -6.51
C VAL A 584 -85.14 -83.24 -7.35
N LYS A 585 -84.00 -83.33 -8.06
CA LYS A 585 -83.61 -84.52 -8.82
C LYS A 585 -83.57 -85.79 -7.95
N ASN A 586 -83.09 -85.67 -6.72
CA ASN A 586 -83.05 -86.82 -5.80
C ASN A 586 -84.44 -87.30 -5.37
N TYR A 587 -85.45 -86.42 -5.37
CA TYR A 587 -86.84 -86.74 -4.99
C TYR A 587 -87.79 -86.89 -6.19
N GLU A 588 -87.31 -86.74 -7.44
CA GLU A 588 -88.13 -86.88 -8.66
C GLU A 588 -88.74 -88.28 -8.78
N ALA A 589 -87.96 -89.33 -8.50
CA ALA A 589 -88.43 -90.72 -8.53
C ALA A 589 -89.49 -91.05 -7.45
N ASP A 590 -89.59 -90.24 -6.39
CA ASP A 590 -90.62 -90.39 -5.36
C ASP A 590 -91.94 -89.71 -5.76
N ARG A 591 -91.89 -88.74 -6.69
CA ARG A 591 -93.07 -88.03 -7.23
C ARG A 591 -93.94 -88.93 -8.10
N ASP A 592 -93.32 -89.84 -8.85
CA ASP A 592 -94.02 -90.86 -9.66
C ASP A 592 -94.85 -91.84 -8.82
N LYS A 593 -94.65 -91.86 -7.49
CA LYS A 593 -95.38 -92.74 -6.54
C LYS A 593 -96.62 -92.08 -5.94
N ILE A 594 -96.95 -90.83 -6.32
CA ILE A 594 -98.10 -90.09 -5.77
C ILE A 594 -99.34 -90.34 -6.64
N ALA A 595 -100.42 -90.84 -6.04
CA ALA A 595 -101.72 -91.07 -6.68
C ALA A 595 -102.78 -90.09 -6.15
N GLU A 596 -103.68 -89.64 -7.02
CA GLU A 596 -104.71 -88.64 -6.69
C GLU A 596 -105.67 -89.17 -5.61
N GLY A 597 -105.68 -88.53 -4.44
CA GLY A 597 -106.53 -88.91 -3.29
C GLY A 597 -105.88 -89.80 -2.21
N GLU A 598 -104.64 -90.27 -2.39
CA GLU A 598 -103.91 -91.04 -1.36
C GLU A 598 -102.88 -90.17 -0.60
N PRO A 599 -102.67 -90.39 0.71
CA PRO A 599 -101.71 -89.61 1.50
C PRO A 599 -100.28 -89.89 1.06
N CYS A 600 -99.52 -88.84 0.75
CA CYS A 600 -98.14 -88.95 0.31
C CYS A 600 -97.23 -89.64 1.36
N PRO A 601 -96.38 -90.60 0.97
CA PRO A 601 -95.54 -91.38 1.90
C PRO A 601 -94.43 -90.57 2.59
N LEU A 602 -94.15 -89.34 2.16
CA LEU A 602 -93.13 -88.45 2.76
C LEU A 602 -93.73 -87.43 3.74
N CYS A 603 -94.91 -86.87 3.46
CA CYS A 603 -95.49 -85.77 4.24
C CYS A 603 -96.95 -85.97 4.69
N GLY A 604 -97.66 -86.98 4.18
CA GLY A 604 -99.04 -87.30 4.55
C GLY A 604 -100.13 -86.38 3.98
N SER A 605 -99.80 -85.38 3.15
CA SER A 605 -100.78 -84.52 2.47
C SER A 605 -101.50 -85.29 1.34
N ILE A 606 -102.75 -84.92 1.09
CA ILE A 606 -103.58 -85.39 -0.03
C ILE A 606 -103.66 -84.39 -1.19
N ASP A 607 -103.13 -83.16 -1.01
CA ASP A 607 -103.14 -82.09 -2.02
C ASP A 607 -101.70 -81.72 -2.43
N HIS A 608 -101.43 -81.72 -3.74
CA HIS A 608 -100.10 -81.47 -4.33
C HIS A 608 -100.26 -80.69 -5.66
N PRO A 609 -100.14 -79.35 -5.62
CA PRO A 609 -100.46 -78.46 -6.76
C PRO A 609 -99.59 -78.62 -8.01
N TYR A 610 -98.48 -79.36 -7.93
CA TYR A 610 -97.49 -79.42 -8.99
C TYR A 610 -97.49 -80.74 -9.78
N ILE A 611 -98.29 -81.76 -9.44
CA ILE A 611 -98.22 -83.11 -10.07
C ILE A 611 -98.36 -83.05 -11.61
N ASP A 612 -99.24 -82.19 -12.14
CA ASP A 612 -99.49 -82.05 -13.59
C ASP A 612 -98.49 -81.18 -14.36
N SER A 613 -97.51 -80.58 -13.68
CA SER A 613 -96.49 -79.80 -14.36
C SER A 613 -95.41 -80.73 -14.94
N ASN A 614 -95.35 -80.81 -16.27
CA ASN A 614 -94.33 -81.52 -17.06
C ASN A 614 -92.95 -80.84 -16.90
N ARG A 615 -92.42 -80.87 -15.67
CA ARG A 615 -91.19 -80.16 -15.28
C ARG A 615 -89.98 -80.95 -15.76
N VAL A 616 -89.20 -80.35 -16.65
CA VAL A 616 -87.93 -80.91 -17.14
C VAL A 616 -86.81 -80.53 -16.16
N ASN A 617 -86.03 -81.52 -15.73
CA ASN A 617 -84.85 -81.33 -14.89
C ASN A 617 -83.73 -80.62 -15.68
N ASP A 618 -83.39 -79.39 -15.28
CA ASP A 618 -82.44 -78.52 -16.00
C ASP A 618 -81.05 -78.43 -15.31
N LEU A 619 -80.72 -79.40 -14.45
CA LEU A 619 -79.51 -79.37 -13.62
C LEU A 619 -78.20 -79.21 -14.43
N ASN A 620 -78.11 -79.84 -15.61
CA ASN A 620 -76.91 -79.74 -16.46
C ASN A 620 -76.67 -78.31 -16.98
N ASN A 621 -77.73 -77.61 -17.38
CA ASN A 621 -77.66 -76.23 -17.84
C ASN A 621 -77.33 -75.27 -16.70
N ILE A 622 -77.96 -75.46 -15.54
CA ILE A 622 -77.67 -74.69 -14.33
C ILE A 622 -76.21 -74.88 -13.91
N THR A 623 -75.67 -76.09 -13.97
CA THR A 623 -74.26 -76.39 -13.66
C THR A 623 -73.31 -75.73 -14.66
N ALA A 624 -73.64 -75.71 -15.96
CA ALA A 624 -72.85 -74.98 -16.97
C ALA A 624 -72.85 -73.47 -16.73
N ARG A 625 -73.98 -72.90 -16.29
CA ARG A 625 -74.11 -71.49 -15.88
C ARG A 625 -73.28 -71.18 -14.62
N VAL A 626 -73.27 -72.08 -13.63
CA VAL A 626 -72.42 -71.96 -12.42
C VAL A 626 -70.94 -71.92 -12.82
N ASN A 627 -70.48 -72.85 -13.66
CA ASN A 627 -69.08 -72.89 -14.10
C ASN A 627 -68.68 -71.63 -14.89
N THR A 628 -69.56 -71.15 -15.77
CA THR A 628 -69.34 -69.90 -16.51
C THR A 628 -69.23 -68.71 -15.57
N GLN A 629 -70.16 -68.58 -14.62
CA GLN A 629 -70.15 -67.50 -13.64
C GLN A 629 -68.93 -67.59 -12.69
N GLN A 630 -68.50 -68.80 -12.34
CA GLN A 630 -67.31 -69.01 -11.50
C GLN A 630 -66.02 -68.59 -12.20
N LYS A 631 -65.92 -68.81 -13.51
CA LYS A 631 -64.82 -68.31 -14.32
C LYS A 631 -64.82 -66.77 -14.37
N GLU A 632 -65.98 -66.15 -14.59
CA GLU A 632 -66.13 -64.69 -14.60
C GLU A 632 -65.68 -64.06 -13.28
N VAL A 633 -66.06 -64.65 -12.13
CA VAL A 633 -65.59 -64.20 -10.81
C VAL A 633 -64.08 -64.34 -10.65
N ALA A 634 -63.47 -65.43 -11.15
CA ALA A 634 -62.03 -65.62 -11.09
C ALA A 634 -61.26 -64.60 -11.96
N ASP A 635 -61.76 -64.33 -13.16
CA ASP A 635 -61.17 -63.36 -14.09
C ASP A 635 -61.23 -61.93 -13.51
N LEU A 636 -62.40 -61.54 -12.95
CA LEU A 636 -62.57 -60.23 -12.29
C LEU A 636 -61.68 -60.07 -11.06
N ASN A 637 -61.52 -61.11 -10.23
CA ASN A 637 -60.61 -61.07 -9.08
C ASN A 637 -59.14 -60.96 -9.49
N THR A 638 -58.75 -61.62 -10.58
CA THR A 638 -57.39 -61.51 -11.14
C THR A 638 -57.12 -60.10 -11.63
N LEU A 639 -58.06 -59.51 -12.37
CA LEU A 639 -57.97 -58.14 -12.84
C LEU A 639 -57.93 -57.13 -11.67
N ARG A 640 -58.71 -57.39 -10.61
CA ARG A 640 -58.68 -56.59 -9.37
C ARG A 640 -57.29 -56.58 -8.74
N GLN A 641 -56.66 -57.74 -8.58
CA GLN A 641 -55.30 -57.85 -8.02
C GLN A 641 -54.25 -57.13 -8.87
N GLN A 642 -54.36 -57.22 -10.20
CA GLN A 642 -53.46 -56.51 -11.12
C GLN A 642 -53.59 -54.98 -10.96
N LYS A 643 -54.82 -54.47 -10.88
CA LYS A 643 -55.12 -53.05 -10.66
C LYS A 643 -54.66 -52.57 -9.27
N GLU A 644 -54.86 -53.36 -8.21
CA GLU A 644 -54.34 -53.07 -6.86
C GLU A 644 -52.80 -52.93 -6.84
N LEU A 645 -52.08 -53.82 -7.54
CA LEU A 645 -50.62 -53.77 -7.64
C LEU A 645 -50.15 -52.51 -8.39
N LEU A 646 -50.80 -52.18 -9.51
CA LEU A 646 -50.50 -50.97 -10.29
C LEU A 646 -50.71 -49.71 -9.43
N LEU A 647 -51.83 -49.64 -8.72
CA LEU A 647 -52.17 -48.51 -7.84
C LEU A 647 -51.13 -48.32 -6.72
N ASN A 648 -50.69 -49.41 -6.10
CA ASN A 648 -49.63 -49.37 -5.09
C ASN A 648 -48.30 -48.87 -5.65
N THR A 649 -47.96 -49.27 -6.89
CA THR A 649 -46.75 -48.82 -7.59
C THR A 649 -46.81 -47.32 -7.87
N LEU A 650 -47.91 -46.84 -8.46
CA LEU A 650 -48.12 -45.41 -8.73
C LEU A 650 -48.08 -44.57 -7.46
N ARG A 651 -48.69 -45.04 -6.36
CA ARG A 651 -48.65 -44.37 -5.05
C ARG A 651 -47.23 -44.29 -4.48
N ALA A 652 -46.41 -45.33 -4.66
CA ALA A 652 -45.01 -45.32 -4.23
C ALA A 652 -44.20 -44.30 -5.04
N GLU A 653 -44.38 -44.26 -6.37
CA GLU A 653 -43.74 -43.27 -7.24
C GLU A 653 -44.15 -41.83 -6.89
N ALA A 654 -45.44 -41.59 -6.64
CA ALA A 654 -45.95 -40.26 -6.23
C ALA A 654 -45.36 -39.82 -4.88
N ARG A 655 -45.17 -40.74 -3.92
CA ARG A 655 -44.49 -40.46 -2.66
C ARG A 655 -43.01 -40.13 -2.86
N ALA A 656 -42.31 -40.87 -3.72
CA ALA A 656 -40.91 -40.59 -4.04
C ALA A 656 -40.74 -39.21 -4.69
N LEU A 657 -41.63 -38.83 -5.62
CA LEU A 657 -41.67 -37.49 -6.20
C LEU A 657 -41.90 -36.41 -5.15
N ALA A 658 -42.82 -36.63 -4.19
CA ALA A 658 -43.05 -35.70 -3.10
C ALA A 658 -41.82 -35.50 -2.20
N GLN A 659 -41.05 -36.57 -1.93
CA GLN A 659 -39.79 -36.49 -1.20
C GLN A 659 -38.73 -35.71 -1.99
N ASN A 660 -38.61 -35.96 -3.29
CA ASN A 660 -37.67 -35.22 -4.16
C ASN A 660 -38.01 -33.73 -4.23
N ILE A 661 -39.29 -33.37 -4.32
CA ILE A 661 -39.74 -31.97 -4.27
C ILE A 661 -39.31 -31.34 -2.95
N ALA A 662 -39.61 -31.98 -1.80
CA ALA A 662 -39.25 -31.45 -0.50
C ALA A 662 -37.72 -31.24 -0.34
N ALA A 663 -36.91 -32.21 -0.79
CA ALA A 663 -35.45 -32.09 -0.76
C ALA A 663 -34.94 -30.96 -1.66
N ALA A 664 -35.47 -30.83 -2.88
CA ALA A 664 -35.09 -29.77 -3.81
C ALA A 664 -35.51 -28.38 -3.31
N THR A 665 -36.68 -28.25 -2.65
CA THR A 665 -37.14 -26.99 -2.04
C THR A 665 -36.22 -26.55 -0.90
N ILE A 666 -35.78 -27.48 -0.03
CA ILE A 666 -34.81 -27.14 1.02
C ILE A 666 -33.51 -26.60 0.41
N GLN A 667 -32.95 -27.28 -0.59
CA GLN A 667 -31.73 -26.83 -1.27
C GLN A 667 -31.92 -25.48 -1.98
N HIS A 668 -33.11 -25.25 -2.56
CA HIS A 668 -33.46 -24.00 -3.21
C HIS A 668 -33.42 -22.84 -2.21
N ASP A 669 -34.04 -23.00 -1.04
CA ASP A 669 -34.11 -21.96 0.00
C ASP A 669 -32.74 -21.70 0.64
N GLU A 670 -31.92 -22.75 0.80
CA GLU A 670 -30.53 -22.63 1.25
C GLU A 670 -29.66 -21.83 0.26
N GLU A 671 -29.77 -22.13 -1.04
CA GLU A 671 -29.02 -21.39 -2.08
C GLU A 671 -29.48 -19.94 -2.18
N GLN A 672 -30.78 -19.68 -2.06
CA GLN A 672 -31.32 -18.31 -2.03
C GLN A 672 -30.77 -17.52 -0.84
N SER A 673 -30.87 -18.08 0.37
CA SER A 673 -30.40 -17.43 1.59
C SER A 673 -28.89 -17.16 1.56
N ALA A 674 -28.11 -18.13 1.06
CA ALA A 674 -26.67 -18.00 0.93
C ALA A 674 -26.24 -16.98 -0.14
N PHE A 675 -27.01 -16.86 -1.23
CA PHE A 675 -26.79 -15.84 -2.25
C PHE A 675 -27.04 -14.43 -1.71
N GLU A 676 -28.19 -14.23 -1.05
CA GLU A 676 -28.56 -12.94 -0.44
C GLU A 676 -27.55 -12.49 0.62
N ALA A 677 -27.11 -13.41 1.50
CA ALA A 677 -26.11 -13.12 2.52
C ALA A 677 -24.76 -12.66 1.94
N GLU A 678 -24.30 -13.29 0.86
CA GLU A 678 -23.04 -12.91 0.21
C GLU A 678 -23.18 -11.61 -0.60
N ASN A 679 -24.33 -11.35 -1.24
CA ASN A 679 -24.62 -10.04 -1.87
C ASN A 679 -24.50 -8.89 -0.87
N ILE A 680 -25.10 -9.04 0.32
CA ILE A 680 -25.00 -8.06 1.41
C ILE A 680 -23.53 -7.87 1.82
N ARG A 681 -22.79 -8.97 2.00
CA ARG A 681 -21.38 -8.93 2.38
C ARG A 681 -20.50 -8.25 1.33
N MET A 682 -20.81 -8.44 0.05
CA MET A 682 -20.05 -7.88 -1.07
C MET A 682 -20.44 -6.44 -1.41
N GLN A 683 -21.57 -5.95 -0.90
CA GLN A 683 -22.19 -4.69 -1.32
C GLN A 683 -22.44 -4.65 -2.85
N GLU A 684 -22.78 -5.80 -3.44
CA GLU A 684 -23.16 -5.91 -4.86
C GLU A 684 -24.64 -6.28 -4.97
N SER A 685 -25.29 -5.85 -6.05
CA SER A 685 -26.72 -6.07 -6.29
C SER A 685 -26.94 -7.10 -7.42
N PHE A 686 -26.39 -8.30 -7.26
CA PHE A 686 -26.61 -9.37 -8.23
C PHE A 686 -28.04 -9.93 -8.15
N ASP A 687 -28.60 -10.29 -9.29
CA ASP A 687 -29.88 -11.00 -9.38
C ASP A 687 -29.64 -12.50 -9.48
N LEU A 688 -30.19 -13.25 -8.52
CA LEU A 688 -30.06 -14.70 -8.40
C LEU A 688 -30.60 -15.44 -9.62
N GLN A 689 -31.56 -14.88 -10.36
CA GLN A 689 -32.16 -15.53 -11.54
C GLN A 689 -31.37 -15.26 -12.83
N GLN A 690 -30.41 -14.33 -12.81
CA GLN A 690 -29.72 -13.79 -13.98
C GLN A 690 -28.21 -14.15 -13.98
N PRO A 691 -27.83 -15.42 -14.17
CA PRO A 691 -26.41 -15.82 -14.13
C PRO A 691 -25.57 -15.14 -15.22
N ALA A 692 -26.19 -14.81 -16.37
CA ALA A 692 -25.52 -14.10 -17.46
C ALA A 692 -25.17 -12.65 -17.09
N ALA A 693 -25.99 -11.97 -16.28
CA ALA A 693 -25.71 -10.62 -15.81
C ALA A 693 -24.54 -10.61 -14.81
N ILE A 694 -24.48 -11.61 -13.93
CA ILE A 694 -23.36 -11.81 -13.00
C ILE A 694 -22.06 -12.06 -13.79
N GLU A 695 -22.12 -12.91 -14.81
CA GLU A 695 -20.98 -13.18 -15.69
C GLU A 695 -20.49 -11.93 -16.44
N ALA A 696 -21.41 -11.13 -16.99
CA ALA A 696 -21.05 -9.88 -17.65
C ALA A 696 -20.37 -8.89 -16.69
N ARG A 697 -20.87 -8.76 -15.47
CA ARG A 697 -20.27 -7.91 -14.44
C ARG A 697 -18.89 -8.43 -14.00
N MET A 698 -18.75 -9.74 -13.82
CA MET A 698 -17.47 -10.39 -13.51
C MET A 698 -16.44 -10.16 -14.63
N ALA A 699 -16.85 -10.28 -15.90
CA ALA A 699 -15.97 -10.01 -17.05
C ALA A 699 -15.54 -8.53 -17.09
N GLY A 700 -16.44 -7.59 -16.76
CA GLY A 700 -16.10 -6.18 -16.61
C GLY A 700 -15.06 -5.93 -15.51
N MET A 701 -15.22 -6.58 -14.34
CA MET A 701 -14.23 -6.51 -13.25
C MET A 701 -12.88 -7.14 -13.65
N GLN A 702 -12.89 -8.23 -14.42
CA GLN A 702 -11.68 -8.87 -14.94
C GLN A 702 -10.92 -7.96 -15.92
N ALA A 703 -11.64 -7.29 -16.82
CA ALA A 703 -11.05 -6.32 -17.74
C ALA A 703 -10.42 -5.14 -16.96
N GLN A 704 -11.15 -4.59 -15.99
CA GLN A 704 -10.65 -3.52 -15.13
C GLN A 704 -9.41 -3.95 -14.33
N HIS A 705 -9.40 -5.16 -13.77
CA HIS A 705 -8.23 -5.70 -13.07
C HIS A 705 -7.03 -5.85 -14.02
N GLY A 706 -7.26 -6.35 -15.24
CA GLY A 706 -6.21 -6.43 -16.27
C GLY A 706 -5.59 -5.08 -16.60
N GLU A 707 -6.41 -4.02 -16.71
CA GLU A 707 -5.93 -2.65 -16.89
C GLU A 707 -5.09 -2.17 -15.70
N VAL A 708 -5.55 -2.39 -14.47
CA VAL A 708 -4.82 -2.00 -13.24
C VAL A 708 -3.47 -2.71 -13.16
N VAL A 709 -3.42 -4.01 -13.44
CA VAL A 709 -2.16 -4.78 -13.46
C VAL A 709 -1.20 -4.22 -14.51
N MET A 710 -1.67 -3.95 -15.73
CA MET A 710 -0.82 -3.36 -16.77
C MET A 710 -0.30 -1.97 -16.38
N ILE A 711 -1.12 -1.14 -15.74
CA ILE A 711 -0.71 0.18 -15.24
C ILE A 711 0.37 0.00 -14.16
N ASN A 712 0.16 -0.86 -13.17
CA ASN A 712 1.13 -1.11 -12.10
C ASN A 712 2.47 -1.64 -12.65
N GLU A 713 2.45 -2.57 -13.61
CA GLU A 713 3.67 -3.03 -14.28
C GLU A 713 4.40 -1.91 -15.03
N LYS A 714 3.65 -1.01 -15.69
CA LYS A 714 4.23 0.14 -16.36
C LYS A 714 4.85 1.12 -15.37
N LEU A 715 4.16 1.40 -14.25
CA LEU A 715 4.67 2.28 -13.19
C LEU A 715 5.95 1.75 -12.58
N ASN A 716 6.01 0.46 -12.24
CA ASN A 716 7.22 -0.17 -11.70
C ASN A 716 8.43 -0.01 -12.65
N LYS A 717 8.22 -0.23 -13.96
CA LYS A 717 9.29 -0.03 -14.96
C LYS A 717 9.76 1.42 -15.04
N LEU A 718 8.84 2.38 -14.97
CA LEU A 718 9.18 3.80 -15.00
C LEU A 718 9.93 4.21 -13.72
N ASP A 719 9.52 3.70 -12.56
CA ASP A 719 10.19 3.96 -11.29
C ASP A 719 11.62 3.41 -11.27
N ASP A 720 11.84 2.20 -11.79
CA ASP A 720 13.18 1.63 -11.94
C ASP A 720 14.08 2.48 -12.85
N GLN A 721 13.53 3.00 -13.96
CA GLN A 721 14.27 3.87 -14.88
C GLN A 721 14.58 5.25 -14.28
N ILE A 722 13.63 5.85 -13.57
CA ILE A 722 13.82 7.11 -12.85
C ILE A 722 14.91 6.93 -11.80
N LYS A 723 14.85 5.85 -11.02
CA LYS A 723 15.84 5.51 -9.99
C LYS A 723 17.24 5.32 -10.57
N ALA A 724 17.36 4.60 -11.69
CA ALA A 724 18.63 4.45 -12.39
C ALA A 724 19.20 5.80 -12.88
N GLY A 725 18.33 6.70 -13.35
CA GLY A 725 18.69 8.06 -13.72
C GLY A 725 19.21 8.88 -12.54
N THR A 726 18.51 8.84 -11.40
CA THR A 726 18.91 9.56 -10.17
C THR A 726 20.23 9.01 -9.61
N ASP A 727 20.43 7.70 -9.63
CA ASP A 727 21.68 7.07 -9.18
C ASP A 727 22.88 7.49 -10.04
N ASN A 728 22.67 7.67 -11.35
CA ASN A 728 23.69 8.19 -12.24
C ASN A 728 24.04 9.65 -11.92
N ASN A 729 23.05 10.49 -11.59
CA ASN A 729 23.30 11.86 -11.15
C ASN A 729 24.09 11.91 -9.84
N ILE A 730 23.78 11.04 -8.88
CA ILE A 730 24.55 10.94 -7.61
C ILE A 730 26.02 10.61 -7.91
N LYS A 731 26.30 9.72 -8.87
CA LYS A 731 27.67 9.41 -9.29
C LYS A 731 28.37 10.60 -9.93
N ILE A 732 27.67 11.37 -10.77
CA ILE A 732 28.21 12.60 -11.37
C ILE A 732 28.53 13.62 -10.29
N ASP A 733 27.63 13.83 -9.33
CA ASP A 733 27.81 14.80 -8.24
C ASP A 733 28.94 14.40 -7.28
N LYS A 734 29.13 13.09 -7.07
CA LYS A 734 30.30 12.58 -6.35
C LYS A 734 31.59 12.90 -7.11
N TRP A 735 31.65 12.59 -8.40
CA TRP A 735 32.81 12.88 -9.24
C TRP A 735 33.13 14.38 -9.29
N GLN A 736 32.12 15.25 -9.42
CA GLN A 736 32.30 16.71 -9.42
C GLN A 736 32.87 17.22 -8.10
N ARG A 737 32.38 16.71 -6.96
CA ARG A 737 32.91 17.05 -5.63
C ARG A 737 34.36 16.61 -5.47
N ASP A 738 34.65 15.35 -5.76
CA ASP A 738 36.00 14.75 -5.63
C ASP A 738 37.04 15.48 -6.50
N ASN A 739 36.62 15.99 -7.66
CA ASN A 739 37.50 16.71 -8.58
C ASN A 739 37.55 18.23 -8.35
N SER A 740 36.66 18.81 -7.55
CA SER A 740 36.62 20.26 -7.27
C SER A 740 37.86 20.74 -6.52
N ASP A 741 38.36 19.95 -5.55
CA ASP A 741 39.57 20.25 -4.78
C ASP A 741 40.81 20.31 -5.68
N SER A 742 40.88 19.40 -6.67
CA SER A 742 41.98 19.35 -7.64
C SER A 742 41.95 20.55 -8.58
N ALA A 743 40.75 20.97 -9.02
CA ALA A 743 40.57 22.18 -9.82
C ALA A 743 40.96 23.43 -9.03
N HIS A 744 40.58 23.52 -7.75
CA HIS A 744 40.91 24.65 -6.88
C HIS A 744 42.43 24.77 -6.65
N ARG A 745 43.11 23.66 -6.34
CA ARG A 745 44.57 23.63 -6.21
C ARG A 745 45.30 24.08 -7.48
N THR A 746 44.77 23.70 -8.64
CA THR A 746 45.34 24.11 -9.94
C THR A 746 45.15 25.60 -10.18
N ALA A 747 43.99 26.16 -9.83
CA ALA A 747 43.73 27.59 -9.90
C ALA A 747 44.64 28.41 -8.95
N THR A 748 44.82 27.95 -7.71
CA THR A 748 45.76 28.59 -6.76
C THR A 748 47.20 28.56 -7.27
N ALA A 749 47.63 27.45 -7.88
CA ALA A 749 48.97 27.36 -8.48
C ALA A 749 49.16 28.37 -9.63
N ILE A 750 48.14 28.60 -10.44
CA ILE A 750 48.16 29.62 -11.50
C ILE A 750 48.32 31.03 -10.91
N GLU A 751 47.61 31.36 -9.83
CA GLU A 751 47.76 32.65 -9.14
C GLU A 751 49.17 32.85 -8.56
N ILE A 752 49.75 31.79 -7.97
CA ILE A 752 51.12 31.81 -7.45
C ILE A 752 52.11 32.10 -8.59
N HIS A 753 52.03 31.37 -9.71
CA HIS A 753 52.93 31.59 -10.85
C HIS A 753 52.73 32.98 -11.49
N ASN A 754 51.50 33.48 -11.60
CA ASN A 754 51.24 34.85 -12.06
C ASN A 754 51.86 35.91 -11.13
N THR A 755 51.79 35.69 -9.82
CA THR A 755 52.40 36.58 -8.82
C THR A 755 53.92 36.56 -8.93
N ASN A 756 54.53 35.38 -9.07
CA ASN A 756 55.96 35.23 -9.29
C ASN A 756 56.42 35.93 -10.58
N ILE A 757 55.69 35.77 -11.69
CA ILE A 757 55.97 36.45 -12.96
C ILE A 757 55.95 37.97 -12.79
N ARG A 758 54.91 38.53 -12.12
CA ARG A 758 54.85 39.97 -11.84
C ARG A 758 56.03 40.45 -11.00
N ASN A 759 56.41 39.69 -9.98
CA ASN A 759 57.56 40.02 -9.13
C ASN A 759 58.87 40.00 -9.93
N PHE A 760 59.06 39.02 -10.81
CA PHE A 760 60.23 38.96 -11.69
C PHE A 760 60.23 40.08 -12.73
N ASP A 761 59.09 40.43 -13.34
CA ASP A 761 58.96 41.57 -14.26
C ASP A 761 59.24 42.91 -13.55
N LEU A 762 58.82 43.06 -12.29
CA LEU A 762 59.11 44.23 -11.47
C LEU A 762 60.61 44.33 -11.15
N GLN A 763 61.25 43.24 -10.75
CA GLN A 763 62.69 43.17 -10.54
C GLN A 763 63.49 43.45 -11.82
N LEU A 764 63.01 42.97 -12.98
CA LEU A 764 63.62 43.27 -14.28
C LEU A 764 63.43 44.74 -14.67
N SER A 765 62.28 45.34 -14.38
CA SER A 765 62.02 46.78 -14.61
C SER A 765 62.89 47.67 -13.72
N GLU A 766 63.05 47.32 -12.44
CA GLU A 766 63.96 47.99 -11.51
C GLU A 766 65.42 47.89 -11.96
N LEU A 767 65.87 46.71 -12.41
CA LEU A 767 67.20 46.51 -12.96
C LEU A 767 67.39 47.19 -14.32
N SER A 768 66.34 47.28 -15.15
CA SER A 768 66.37 48.00 -16.43
C SER A 768 66.39 49.51 -16.23
N GLY A 769 65.67 50.03 -15.23
CA GLY A 769 65.73 51.42 -14.81
C GLY A 769 67.11 51.76 -14.24
N ALA A 770 67.65 50.91 -13.37
CA ALA A 770 69.01 51.05 -12.84
C ALA A 770 70.08 50.99 -13.95
N ASN A 771 69.95 50.06 -14.90
CA ASN A 771 70.84 49.97 -16.06
C ASN A 771 70.65 51.15 -17.01
N GLY A 772 69.44 51.68 -17.17
CA GLY A 772 69.09 52.85 -17.98
C GLY A 772 69.67 54.14 -17.39
N ASP A 773 69.60 54.33 -16.08
CA ASP A 773 70.23 55.45 -15.36
C ASP A 773 71.76 55.34 -15.41
N MET A 774 72.29 54.12 -15.32
CA MET A 774 73.72 53.86 -15.48
C MET A 774 74.21 54.07 -16.92
N THR A 775 73.45 53.64 -17.94
CA THR A 775 73.79 53.90 -19.35
C THR A 775 73.57 55.36 -19.74
N ALA A 776 72.55 56.04 -19.23
CA ALA A 776 72.36 57.48 -19.41
C ALA A 776 73.50 58.28 -18.78
N ARG A 777 74.01 57.85 -17.60
CA ARG A 777 75.25 58.39 -17.01
C ARG A 777 76.48 58.15 -17.88
N VAL A 778 76.57 57.02 -18.60
CA VAL A 778 77.64 56.72 -19.56
C VAL A 778 77.53 57.53 -20.85
N VAL A 779 76.34 57.63 -21.45
CA VAL A 779 76.06 58.35 -22.69
C VAL A 779 76.12 59.87 -22.49
N ALA A 780 75.68 60.39 -21.34
CA ALA A 780 75.81 61.81 -21.01
C ALA A 780 77.27 62.27 -20.89
N VAL A 781 78.22 61.36 -20.66
CA VAL A 781 79.64 61.68 -20.73
C VAL A 781 80.26 61.40 -22.10
N ALA A 782 79.82 60.36 -22.80
CA ALA A 782 80.29 60.05 -24.16
C ALA A 782 79.80 61.08 -25.21
N GLY A 783 78.62 61.68 -25.02
CA GLY A 783 78.04 62.69 -25.91
C GLY A 783 78.66 64.09 -25.79
N GLY A 784 79.63 64.29 -24.90
CA GLY A 784 80.44 65.51 -24.82
C GLY A 784 81.62 65.54 -25.79
N PHE A 785 81.76 64.55 -26.69
CA PHE A 785 82.89 64.40 -27.61
C PHE A 785 82.50 64.37 -29.10
N ASN A 786 81.47 65.13 -29.49
CA ASN A 786 81.30 65.57 -30.87
C ASN A 786 80.77 67.00 -30.94
#